data_AF-A0AA97B5F9-F1
#
_entry.id   AF-A0AA97B5F9-F1
#
_cell.length_a   1.000
_cell.length_b   1.000
_cell.length_c   1.000
_cell.angle_alpha   90.00
_cell.angle_beta   90.00
_cell.angle_gamma   90.00
#
_symmetry.space_group_name_H-M   'P 1'
#
loop_
_entity.id
_entity.type
_entity.pdbx_description
1 polymer ?
#
loop_
_entity_poly.entity_id
_entity_poly.type
_entity_poly.pdbx_seq_one_letter_code
_entity_poly.pdbx_strand_id
1 'polypeptide(L)'
;MDSYGATTDVSVTVHVDNVPFGTVHVGVTAGNPIAGASVRLLAIDPATGEPSTRAGGPVLGQGGPTAADGTLTFQLTQENWDGPVQLEATGASTLSYLDPTDGTTPVSIPAAVKLTSYVPRYRTGETLSGAVTLYTTLADSAGKAFSQGQNPSMPAGPLDAALATTDPLFERHVAASVPWALRSTRPVSLTQPPTQTLRDVVFAALPDVALNQLARRIALSAGLSPGQGFDAVKLTTLLQRDISDGYFDGKEGGLLLRVIGSPSYELSPEELRVRLAVALDEFIIGPQNRTGLTRGDLRSAEPNVYDTLSLDRSALFPPDAVPQPFDANPPVVSWRVTFTGDNDVTYDGPVGTSNLVANTLAIEVIATDNEGSGVRSVTVTAGGNTLNGQETSANRVAGSWTPSADGSLELVAVAEDSLGNRGTYRRTLLVDNTPPLITVASPSAGLFHGAGALQLAAEASDANGVASHSVSGLSGATFTGTTSLTGSWTPASDSADGPLVSKWTACDLVGNCRVTNVPFHLDRTSPALSFASAPPQHTNAATITLSIAAADSGAGVVGVYGRRVGTTERIAATRTADAWSLTLPASAQGLLEYWIWGEDAASPTNSGETLDDEAHRLWPKVIRDVTAPVVELTSGGFYTSERDLSHREVTDGVPAVPVIHSGYGEAVSLGGSSTIYKLITKITPGNLTVEELTTTNASNTPWLAYSVLFSGQEAPITEASYSISCTGCGSPATSTGPLLRRSPQSGRERFALPLTSATIPGLLNATASPVTLVVRVTARDAAGNSTTSAPSTLAFHLVSPTVSIQEVSNYATARDPKSPYPYRMAGLTYDDLWEQTNPAFESLPTMRLARFRIRNPHPVAVAVNLTARAGTTWSVAEDWADSVRPDPLISSPRNVDGYSFPVTQDYDYHGDYYRMCGGVRQQPPYPCPTADGRHTAYAIHVLGDSTEWRCVPVTDPETKTLTAQRSEFTTAGYLHPDSWPTGGEPEVNRAPGGYSVFGQQAWLVPPANGSTPGQITLYLLVPRNRAQLPAITTAGNTYEHLYGLNYGQSAVHAQCRDADMNTYRLHRATRRLHYRTLSAARLSYTLPFSVNVVGTNGAAPLGAARVVTNRAASGSVTLTTQ
;
A
#
# COMPACT_ATOMS: atom_id res chain seq x y z
N MET A 1 -27.27 -61.33 -90.97
CA MET A 1 -28.01 -62.58 -91.24
C MET A 1 -28.96 -62.85 -90.10
N ASP A 2 -30.15 -63.33 -90.43
CA ASP A 2 -31.07 -63.99 -89.50
C ASP A 2 -30.93 -65.53 -89.63
N SER A 3 -31.87 -66.27 -89.05
CA SER A 3 -31.92 -67.75 -89.11
C SER A 3 -32.27 -68.33 -90.48
N TYR A 4 -32.51 -67.52 -91.52
CA TYR A 4 -32.85 -67.97 -92.87
C TYR A 4 -31.77 -67.64 -93.91
N GLY A 5 -30.60 -67.18 -93.47
CA GLY A 5 -29.44 -66.96 -94.34
C GLY A 5 -29.52 -65.71 -95.21
N ALA A 6 -30.50 -64.82 -94.97
CA ALA A 6 -30.61 -63.56 -95.68
C ALA A 6 -29.44 -62.64 -95.31
N THR A 7 -28.61 -62.28 -96.30
CA THR A 7 -27.63 -61.20 -96.21
C THR A 7 -28.31 -59.86 -96.47
N THR A 8 -28.87 -59.25 -95.44
CA THR A 8 -29.09 -57.80 -95.41
C THR A 8 -27.74 -57.11 -95.25
N ASP A 9 -27.38 -56.27 -96.22
CA ASP A 9 -26.24 -55.37 -96.10
C ASP A 9 -26.56 -54.31 -95.04
N VAL A 10 -25.99 -54.49 -93.85
CA VAL A 10 -25.97 -53.44 -92.83
C VAL A 10 -24.84 -52.48 -93.19
N SER A 11 -25.19 -51.28 -93.63
CA SER A 11 -24.25 -50.19 -93.88
C SER A 11 -23.59 -49.73 -92.57
N VAL A 12 -22.52 -50.42 -92.17
CA VAL A 12 -21.64 -49.98 -91.08
C VAL A 12 -20.79 -48.83 -91.61
N THR A 13 -21.12 -47.60 -91.21
CA THR A 13 -20.33 -46.40 -91.52
C THR A 13 -19.00 -46.45 -90.77
N VAL A 14 -17.99 -47.08 -91.38
CA VAL A 14 -16.60 -47.01 -90.90
C VAL A 14 -16.06 -45.62 -91.24
N HIS A 15 -15.91 -44.77 -90.23
CA HIS A 15 -15.12 -43.55 -90.37
C HIS A 15 -13.63 -43.93 -90.39
N VAL A 16 -12.99 -43.81 -91.55
CA VAL A 16 -11.53 -43.89 -91.67
C VAL A 16 -10.99 -42.48 -91.47
N ASP A 17 -10.79 -42.09 -90.21
CA ASP A 17 -10.15 -40.82 -89.87
C ASP A 17 -8.63 -40.99 -89.96
N ASN A 18 -8.01 -40.35 -90.96
CA ASN A 18 -6.63 -40.64 -91.37
C ASN A 18 -5.66 -39.60 -90.78
N VAL A 19 -5.80 -39.37 -89.46
CA VAL A 19 -5.03 -38.39 -88.68
C VAL A 19 -3.65 -38.98 -88.34
N PRO A 20 -2.53 -38.28 -88.58
CA PRO A 20 -1.21 -38.77 -88.18
C PRO A 20 -1.10 -39.01 -86.67
N PHE A 21 -0.30 -39.99 -86.25
CA PHE A 21 0.17 -40.07 -84.87
C PHE A 21 0.87 -38.76 -84.47
N GLY A 22 0.47 -38.16 -83.36
CA GLY A 22 1.07 -36.92 -82.86
C GLY A 22 2.46 -37.14 -82.27
N THR A 23 3.29 -36.10 -82.30
CA THR A 23 4.62 -36.07 -81.68
C THR A 23 4.56 -35.41 -80.31
N VAL A 24 5.25 -35.99 -79.33
CA VAL A 24 5.38 -35.45 -77.97
C VAL A 24 6.83 -35.09 -77.71
N HIS A 25 7.10 -33.82 -77.40
CA HIS A 25 8.35 -33.31 -76.87
C HIS A 25 8.18 -33.03 -75.37
N VAL A 26 9.09 -33.53 -74.53
CA VAL A 26 9.01 -33.34 -73.07
C VAL A 26 10.39 -33.08 -72.46
N GLY A 27 10.44 -32.15 -71.50
CA GLY A 27 11.60 -31.95 -70.61
C GLY A 27 11.25 -32.34 -69.17
N VAL A 28 12.07 -33.22 -68.57
CA VAL A 28 11.92 -33.69 -67.19
C VAL A 28 13.05 -33.13 -66.32
N THR A 29 12.71 -32.45 -65.23
CA THR A 29 13.67 -31.73 -64.37
C THR A 29 13.17 -31.61 -62.93
N ALA A 30 14.06 -31.30 -62.00
CA ALA A 30 13.77 -30.93 -60.61
C ALA A 30 14.77 -29.83 -60.18
N GLY A 31 14.71 -28.68 -60.87
CA GLY A 31 15.72 -27.61 -60.86
C GLY A 31 17.02 -27.97 -61.60
N ASN A 32 17.46 -29.22 -61.50
CA ASN A 32 18.43 -29.85 -62.41
C ASN A 32 17.77 -30.93 -63.28
N PRO A 33 18.23 -31.15 -64.53
CA PRO A 33 17.60 -32.11 -65.43
C PRO A 33 17.65 -33.56 -64.95
N ILE A 34 16.61 -34.33 -65.22
CA ILE A 34 16.49 -35.75 -64.83
C ILE A 34 16.72 -36.64 -66.06
N ALA A 35 17.89 -37.26 -66.12
CA ALA A 35 18.22 -38.28 -67.12
C ALA A 35 17.66 -39.67 -66.71
N GLY A 36 17.44 -40.54 -67.69
CA GLY A 36 17.02 -41.94 -67.43
C GLY A 36 15.51 -42.17 -67.28
N ALA A 37 14.68 -41.12 -67.29
CA ALA A 37 13.23 -41.23 -67.08
C ALA A 37 12.50 -41.75 -68.32
N SER A 38 11.50 -42.60 -68.11
CA SER A 38 10.50 -42.97 -69.11
C SER A 38 9.27 -42.12 -68.93
N VAL A 39 8.76 -41.51 -70.01
CA VAL A 39 7.57 -40.66 -69.99
C VAL A 39 6.44 -41.32 -70.79
N ARG A 40 5.24 -41.31 -70.22
CA ARG A 40 4.01 -41.84 -70.81
C ARG A 40 3.04 -40.68 -71.01
N LEU A 41 2.34 -40.64 -72.14
CA LEU A 41 1.18 -39.76 -72.32
C LEU A 41 -0.10 -40.55 -72.01
N LEU A 42 -0.81 -40.14 -70.98
CA LEU A 42 -2.06 -40.74 -70.52
C LEU A 42 -3.25 -39.91 -70.98
N ALA A 43 -4.24 -40.53 -71.61
CA ALA A 43 -5.59 -40.00 -71.75
C ALA A 43 -6.25 -39.91 -70.36
N ILE A 44 -6.84 -38.77 -70.04
CA ILE A 44 -7.45 -38.50 -68.74
C ILE A 44 -8.97 -38.38 -68.89
N ASP A 45 -9.74 -38.98 -67.99
CA ASP A 45 -11.17 -38.72 -67.91
C ASP A 45 -11.41 -37.30 -67.35
N PRO A 46 -12.01 -36.37 -68.13
CA PRO A 46 -12.24 -35.01 -67.68
C PRO A 46 -13.15 -34.92 -66.45
N ALA A 47 -13.99 -35.92 -66.17
CA ALA A 47 -14.92 -35.90 -65.03
C ALA A 47 -14.28 -36.32 -63.69
N THR A 48 -13.18 -37.06 -63.70
CA THR A 48 -12.52 -37.59 -62.48
C THR A 48 -11.07 -37.13 -62.31
N GLY A 49 -10.43 -36.69 -63.38
CA GLY A 49 -8.99 -36.38 -63.42
C GLY A 49 -8.08 -37.62 -63.42
N GLU A 50 -8.66 -38.82 -63.52
CA GLU A 50 -7.93 -40.09 -63.49
C GLU A 50 -7.64 -40.65 -64.91
N PRO A 51 -6.69 -41.60 -65.06
CA PRO A 51 -6.44 -42.26 -66.34
C PRO A 51 -7.69 -42.92 -66.93
N SER A 52 -8.01 -42.56 -68.17
CA SER A 52 -9.24 -42.92 -68.87
C SER A 52 -9.40 -44.44 -69.07
N THR A 53 -10.61 -44.95 -68.82
CA THR A 53 -11.01 -46.35 -69.01
C THR A 53 -11.35 -46.71 -70.46
N ARG A 54 -10.90 -45.91 -71.44
CA ARG A 54 -11.17 -46.09 -72.87
C ARG A 54 -10.73 -47.46 -73.41
N ALA A 55 -11.37 -47.91 -74.50
CA ALA A 55 -10.87 -49.05 -75.27
C ALA A 55 -9.45 -48.75 -75.80
N GLY A 56 -8.52 -49.69 -75.62
CA GLY A 56 -7.08 -49.47 -75.79
C GLY A 56 -6.34 -49.07 -74.51
N GLY A 57 -7.06 -48.71 -73.44
CA GLY A 57 -6.48 -48.23 -72.19
C GLY A 57 -6.00 -46.77 -72.25
N PRO A 58 -5.48 -46.23 -71.13
CA PRO A 58 -5.16 -44.81 -71.04
C PRO A 58 -3.87 -44.39 -71.77
N VAL A 59 -2.95 -45.30 -72.12
CA VAL A 59 -1.65 -44.91 -72.69
C VAL A 59 -1.78 -44.58 -74.18
N LEU A 60 -1.73 -43.29 -74.54
CA LEU A 60 -1.74 -42.82 -75.92
C LEU A 60 -0.37 -43.03 -76.60
N GLY A 61 0.72 -42.90 -75.83
CA GLY A 61 2.10 -43.11 -76.29
C GLY A 61 3.07 -43.14 -75.11
N GLN A 62 4.28 -43.63 -75.34
CA GLN A 62 5.35 -43.62 -74.34
C GLN A 62 6.74 -43.64 -74.97
N GLY A 63 7.73 -43.13 -74.26
CA GLY A 63 9.14 -43.17 -74.67
C GLY A 63 10.10 -43.09 -73.48
N GLY A 64 11.38 -43.25 -73.75
CA GLY A 64 12.45 -43.15 -72.75
C GLY A 64 13.70 -43.95 -73.17
N PRO A 65 14.81 -43.82 -72.44
CA PRO A 65 15.04 -42.87 -71.34
C PRO A 65 15.18 -41.41 -71.82
N THR A 66 15.00 -40.45 -70.90
CA THR A 66 15.40 -39.06 -71.11
C THR A 66 16.92 -38.94 -71.26
N ALA A 67 17.34 -38.01 -72.11
CA ALA A 67 18.72 -37.63 -72.33
C ALA A 67 19.34 -36.90 -71.12
N ALA A 68 20.65 -36.65 -71.17
CA ALA A 68 21.40 -35.98 -70.10
C ALA A 68 20.92 -34.54 -69.79
N ASP A 69 20.23 -33.87 -70.72
CA ASP A 69 19.61 -32.56 -70.52
C ASP A 69 18.13 -32.65 -70.08
N GLY A 70 17.65 -33.85 -69.74
CA GLY A 70 16.28 -34.14 -69.33
C GLY A 70 15.27 -34.24 -70.48
N THR A 71 15.68 -34.13 -71.75
CA THR A 71 14.74 -34.20 -72.88
C THR A 71 14.38 -35.62 -73.29
N LEU A 72 13.18 -35.74 -73.85
CA LEU A 72 12.72 -36.88 -74.62
C LEU A 72 11.82 -36.41 -75.76
N THR A 73 11.77 -37.17 -76.85
CA THR A 73 10.76 -37.04 -77.91
C THR A 73 10.26 -38.42 -78.31
N PHE A 74 8.94 -38.59 -78.43
CA PHE A 74 8.31 -39.84 -78.87
C PHE A 74 7.07 -39.59 -79.74
N GLN A 75 6.65 -40.61 -80.48
CA GLN A 75 5.42 -40.59 -81.25
C GLN A 75 4.30 -41.31 -80.49
N LEU A 76 3.05 -40.94 -80.72
CA LEU A 76 1.92 -41.71 -80.21
C LEU A 76 1.85 -43.12 -80.81
N THR A 77 1.25 -44.03 -80.05
CA THR A 77 0.98 -45.42 -80.43
C THR A 77 -0.51 -45.72 -80.52
N GLN A 78 -1.36 -44.75 -80.19
CA GLN A 78 -2.81 -44.80 -80.36
C GLN A 78 -3.33 -43.47 -80.93
N GLU A 79 -4.42 -43.56 -81.69
CA GLU A 79 -5.13 -42.42 -82.27
C GLU A 79 -6.46 -42.15 -81.53
N ASN A 80 -7.27 -41.25 -82.09
CA ASN A 80 -8.65 -40.98 -81.70
C ASN A 80 -8.81 -40.57 -80.23
N TRP A 81 -8.17 -39.46 -79.87
CA TRP A 81 -8.37 -38.71 -78.64
C TRP A 81 -8.46 -37.20 -78.92
N ASP A 82 -9.42 -36.54 -78.27
CA ASP A 82 -9.56 -35.09 -78.11
C ASP A 82 -10.08 -34.84 -76.69
N GLY A 83 -9.25 -34.31 -75.80
CA GLY A 83 -9.55 -34.18 -74.37
C GLY A 83 -8.29 -33.96 -73.53
N PRO A 84 -8.39 -33.88 -72.19
CA PRO A 84 -7.22 -33.71 -71.34
C PRO A 84 -6.29 -34.93 -71.41
N VAL A 85 -5.01 -34.69 -71.21
CA VAL A 85 -3.97 -35.72 -71.10
C VAL A 85 -3.02 -35.41 -69.95
N GLN A 86 -2.21 -36.39 -69.53
CA GLN A 86 -1.15 -36.21 -68.53
C GLN A 86 0.16 -36.80 -69.03
N LEU A 87 1.25 -36.05 -68.91
CA LEU A 87 2.61 -36.55 -69.01
C LEU A 87 2.98 -37.16 -67.65
N GLU A 88 3.31 -38.45 -67.62
CA GLU A 88 3.73 -39.19 -66.43
C GLU A 88 5.18 -39.66 -66.61
N ALA A 89 6.11 -39.09 -65.83
CA ALA A 89 7.52 -39.48 -65.83
C ALA A 89 7.84 -40.42 -64.66
N THR A 90 8.51 -41.54 -64.98
CA THR A 90 8.83 -42.64 -64.06
C THR A 90 10.21 -43.25 -64.38
N GLY A 91 10.76 -44.06 -63.48
CA GLY A 91 11.97 -44.84 -63.73
C GLY A 91 11.73 -46.35 -63.63
N ALA A 92 12.44 -47.13 -64.45
CA ALA A 92 12.50 -48.60 -64.30
C ALA A 92 13.28 -49.03 -63.03
N SER A 93 14.09 -48.11 -62.49
CA SER A 93 14.70 -48.14 -61.17
C SER A 93 14.50 -46.77 -60.52
N THR A 94 14.95 -46.60 -59.27
CA THR A 94 15.11 -45.27 -58.65
C THR A 94 15.85 -44.33 -59.61
N LEU A 95 15.25 -43.17 -59.92
CA LEU A 95 15.93 -42.09 -60.65
C LEU A 95 16.68 -41.20 -59.67
N SER A 96 17.62 -40.39 -60.18
CA SER A 96 18.31 -39.41 -59.34
C SER A 96 18.76 -38.19 -60.13
N TYR A 97 18.81 -37.05 -59.47
CA TYR A 97 19.46 -35.82 -59.94
C TYR A 97 20.37 -35.28 -58.83
N LEU A 98 21.31 -34.40 -59.18
CA LEU A 98 22.09 -33.67 -58.18
C LEU A 98 21.26 -32.49 -57.67
N ASP A 99 21.17 -32.34 -56.35
CA ASP A 99 20.54 -31.19 -55.69
C ASP A 99 21.11 -29.88 -56.29
N PRO A 100 20.27 -29.02 -56.90
CA PRO A 100 20.75 -27.77 -57.51
C PRO A 100 21.38 -26.80 -56.51
N THR A 101 21.12 -26.96 -55.20
CA THR A 101 21.54 -26.01 -54.15
C THR A 101 22.98 -26.19 -53.69
N ASP A 102 23.50 -27.42 -53.72
CA ASP A 102 24.91 -27.70 -53.44
C ASP A 102 25.69 -28.34 -54.60
N GLY A 103 24.99 -28.83 -55.64
CA GLY A 103 25.60 -29.39 -56.86
C GLY A 103 26.34 -30.72 -56.64
N THR A 104 26.17 -31.37 -55.49
CA THR A 104 26.95 -32.54 -55.07
C THR A 104 26.11 -33.66 -54.45
N THR A 105 25.02 -33.35 -53.76
CA THR A 105 24.17 -34.33 -53.07
C THR A 105 23.18 -34.98 -54.04
N PRO A 106 23.18 -36.31 -54.22
CA PRO A 106 22.23 -36.98 -55.11
C PRO A 106 20.86 -37.14 -54.46
N VAL A 107 19.85 -36.44 -54.98
CA VAL A 107 18.44 -36.62 -54.59
C VAL A 107 17.88 -37.83 -55.34
N SER A 108 17.28 -38.77 -54.61
CA SER A 108 16.69 -39.98 -55.17
C SER A 108 15.17 -39.84 -55.34
N ILE A 109 14.66 -40.18 -56.53
CA ILE A 109 13.22 -40.30 -56.83
C ILE A 109 12.88 -41.81 -56.83
N PRO A 110 12.19 -42.34 -55.80
CA PRO A 110 11.79 -43.75 -55.77
C PRO A 110 10.86 -44.09 -56.93
N ALA A 111 10.94 -45.31 -57.48
CA ALA A 111 10.10 -45.73 -58.61
C ALA A 111 8.58 -45.77 -58.32
N ALA A 112 8.16 -45.60 -57.06
CA ALA A 112 6.76 -45.42 -56.67
C ALA A 112 6.28 -43.97 -56.76
N VAL A 113 7.20 -43.00 -56.77
CA VAL A 113 6.90 -41.58 -56.99
C VAL A 113 6.88 -41.30 -58.49
N LYS A 114 5.90 -40.52 -58.91
CA LYS A 114 5.70 -40.08 -60.30
C LYS A 114 5.86 -38.57 -60.34
N LEU A 115 6.58 -38.05 -61.32
CA LEU A 115 6.49 -36.64 -61.67
C LEU A 115 5.49 -36.48 -62.81
N THR A 116 4.63 -35.47 -62.74
CA THR A 116 3.53 -35.32 -63.69
C THR A 116 3.34 -33.88 -64.19
N SER A 117 2.68 -33.76 -65.35
CA SER A 117 1.97 -32.56 -65.74
C SER A 117 0.75 -32.95 -66.57
N TYR A 118 -0.45 -32.54 -66.15
CA TYR A 118 -1.61 -32.46 -67.02
C TYR A 118 -1.35 -31.53 -68.21
N VAL A 119 -2.20 -31.65 -69.22
CA VAL A 119 -2.37 -30.76 -70.35
C VAL A 119 -3.89 -30.63 -70.54
N PRO A 120 -4.50 -29.43 -70.37
CA PRO A 120 -5.96 -29.29 -70.28
C PRO A 120 -6.72 -29.81 -71.50
N ARG A 121 -6.12 -29.73 -72.69
CA ARG A 121 -6.62 -30.33 -73.92
C ARG A 121 -5.47 -30.73 -74.84
N TYR A 122 -5.60 -31.90 -75.46
CA TYR A 122 -4.74 -32.36 -76.53
C TYR A 122 -5.58 -33.13 -77.55
N ARG A 123 -5.38 -32.86 -78.85
CA ARG A 123 -5.98 -33.63 -79.93
C ARG A 123 -4.93 -34.46 -80.67
N THR A 124 -5.32 -35.69 -81.02
CA THR A 124 -4.49 -36.59 -81.83
C THR A 124 -4.03 -35.89 -83.11
N GLY A 125 -2.74 -36.03 -83.45
CA GLY A 125 -2.11 -35.40 -84.62
C GLY A 125 -1.52 -34.02 -84.34
N GLU A 126 -1.83 -33.39 -83.21
CA GLU A 126 -1.14 -32.19 -82.75
C GLU A 126 0.27 -32.55 -82.23
N THR A 127 1.19 -31.57 -82.28
CA THR A 127 2.50 -31.71 -81.63
C THR A 127 2.40 -31.16 -80.21
N LEU A 128 2.57 -32.03 -79.22
CA LEU A 128 2.58 -31.65 -77.81
C LEU A 128 4.00 -31.25 -77.38
N SER A 129 4.14 -30.11 -76.72
CA SER A 129 5.36 -29.72 -76.00
C SER A 129 5.02 -29.47 -74.53
N GLY A 130 5.71 -30.17 -73.62
CA GLY A 130 5.41 -30.12 -72.19
C GLY A 130 6.63 -30.14 -71.27
N ALA A 131 6.44 -29.64 -70.05
CA ALA A 131 7.39 -29.76 -68.95
C ALA A 131 6.86 -30.74 -67.89
N VAL A 132 7.76 -31.48 -67.24
CA VAL A 132 7.46 -32.32 -66.08
C VAL A 132 8.47 -32.00 -64.99
N THR A 133 7.98 -31.42 -63.89
CA THR A 133 8.78 -30.79 -62.84
C THR A 133 8.24 -31.14 -61.45
N LEU A 134 8.92 -30.76 -60.36
CA LEU A 134 8.31 -30.86 -59.02
C LEU A 134 7.10 -29.90 -58.93
N TYR A 135 7.22 -28.71 -59.52
CA TYR A 135 6.17 -27.70 -59.47
C TYR A 135 4.90 -28.05 -60.27
N THR A 136 5.03 -28.63 -61.47
CA THR A 136 3.87 -29.15 -62.24
C THR A 136 3.23 -30.35 -61.55
N THR A 137 4.00 -31.15 -60.83
CA THR A 137 3.48 -32.28 -60.03
C THR A 137 2.62 -31.79 -58.85
N LEU A 138 2.96 -30.63 -58.26
CA LEU A 138 2.10 -29.94 -57.28
C LEU A 138 0.86 -29.31 -57.94
N ALA A 139 1.02 -28.68 -59.10
CA ALA A 139 -0.09 -28.09 -59.86
C ALA A 139 -1.10 -29.15 -60.35
N ASP A 140 -0.66 -30.38 -60.62
CA ASP A 140 -1.54 -31.51 -60.90
C ASP A 140 -2.39 -31.91 -59.69
N SER A 141 -1.76 -32.04 -58.52
CA SER A 141 -2.49 -32.30 -57.27
C SER A 141 -3.51 -31.18 -56.96
N ALA A 142 -3.13 -29.92 -57.17
CA ALA A 142 -4.02 -28.78 -57.01
C ALA A 142 -5.19 -28.81 -58.00
N GLY A 143 -4.91 -28.94 -59.31
CA GLY A 143 -5.94 -29.01 -60.34
C GLY A 143 -6.94 -30.15 -60.12
N LYS A 144 -6.46 -31.29 -59.60
CA LYS A 144 -7.29 -32.45 -59.23
C LYS A 144 -8.13 -32.20 -57.97
N ALA A 145 -7.58 -31.58 -56.93
CA ALA A 145 -8.35 -31.22 -55.74
C ALA A 145 -9.42 -30.17 -56.05
N PHE A 146 -9.13 -29.20 -56.91
CA PHE A 146 -10.09 -28.20 -57.39
C PHE A 146 -11.16 -28.82 -58.30
N SER A 147 -10.82 -29.76 -59.21
CA SER A 147 -11.85 -30.45 -60.01
C SER A 147 -12.78 -31.32 -59.15
N GLN A 148 -12.28 -31.84 -58.03
CA GLN A 148 -13.08 -32.57 -57.03
C GLN A 148 -13.87 -31.64 -56.09
N GLY A 149 -13.72 -30.32 -56.19
CA GLY A 149 -14.44 -29.33 -55.39
C GLY A 149 -14.00 -29.24 -53.93
N GLN A 150 -12.76 -29.63 -53.62
CA GLN A 150 -12.22 -29.56 -52.26
C GLN A 150 -11.98 -28.09 -51.85
N ASN A 151 -11.47 -27.25 -52.76
CA ASN A 151 -11.27 -25.83 -52.51
C ASN A 151 -12.60 -25.04 -52.59
N PRO A 152 -13.00 -24.31 -51.53
CA PRO A 152 -14.26 -23.54 -51.50
C PRO A 152 -14.43 -22.47 -52.59
N SER A 153 -13.37 -22.03 -53.28
CA SER A 153 -13.50 -21.07 -54.39
C SER A 153 -14.00 -21.71 -55.69
N MET A 154 -14.05 -23.04 -55.78
CA MET A 154 -14.41 -23.76 -57.00
C MET A 154 -15.27 -25.00 -56.70
N PRO A 155 -16.52 -25.06 -57.17
CA PRO A 155 -17.33 -26.28 -57.05
C PRO A 155 -16.77 -27.39 -57.96
N ALA A 156 -17.03 -28.66 -57.58
CA ALA A 156 -16.61 -29.82 -58.37
C ALA A 156 -17.09 -29.74 -59.83
N GLY A 157 -16.19 -30.06 -60.76
CA GLY A 157 -16.36 -29.82 -62.18
C GLY A 157 -15.26 -30.49 -63.01
N PRO A 158 -15.27 -30.33 -64.34
CA PRO A 158 -14.32 -31.02 -65.20
C PRO A 158 -12.90 -30.46 -65.04
N LEU A 159 -11.91 -31.35 -65.23
CA LEU A 159 -10.50 -31.04 -65.00
C LEU A 159 -9.99 -29.85 -65.84
N ASP A 160 -10.44 -29.69 -67.08
CA ASP A 160 -10.02 -28.59 -67.94
C ASP A 160 -10.42 -27.22 -67.39
N ALA A 161 -11.60 -27.10 -66.80
CA ALA A 161 -12.05 -25.90 -66.09
C ALA A 161 -11.26 -25.65 -64.79
N ALA A 162 -10.91 -26.72 -64.06
CA ALA A 162 -10.11 -26.63 -62.85
C ALA A 162 -8.66 -26.21 -63.14
N LEU A 163 -8.07 -26.72 -64.22
CA LEU A 163 -6.74 -26.32 -64.70
C LEU A 163 -6.74 -24.88 -65.22
N ALA A 164 -7.76 -24.46 -65.97
CA ALA A 164 -7.94 -23.07 -66.37
C ALA A 164 -8.11 -22.09 -65.19
N THR A 165 -8.44 -22.61 -63.99
CA THR A 165 -8.51 -21.84 -62.74
C THR A 165 -7.22 -21.91 -61.93
N THR A 166 -6.57 -23.07 -61.84
CA THR A 166 -5.41 -23.33 -60.97
C THR A 166 -4.07 -23.00 -61.61
N ASP A 167 -3.89 -23.24 -62.92
CA ASP A 167 -2.63 -22.94 -63.61
C ASP A 167 -2.26 -21.44 -63.50
N PRO A 168 -3.19 -20.48 -63.72
CA PRO A 168 -2.91 -19.06 -63.51
C PRO A 168 -2.60 -18.67 -62.06
N LEU A 169 -2.87 -19.52 -61.06
CA LEU A 169 -2.46 -19.27 -59.68
C LEU A 169 -0.98 -19.62 -59.51
N PHE A 170 -0.58 -20.83 -59.95
CA PHE A 170 0.83 -21.26 -59.94
C PHE A 170 1.72 -20.36 -60.81
N GLU A 171 1.22 -19.89 -61.96
CA GLU A 171 1.94 -18.93 -62.81
C GLU A 171 2.15 -17.59 -62.09
N ARG A 172 1.10 -17.04 -61.45
CA ARG A 172 1.15 -15.74 -60.78
C ARG A 172 1.90 -15.73 -59.45
N HIS A 173 1.87 -16.86 -58.74
CA HIS A 173 2.64 -17.06 -57.52
C HIS A 173 4.14 -16.82 -57.77
N VAL A 174 4.67 -17.31 -58.89
CA VAL A 174 6.07 -17.05 -59.29
C VAL A 174 6.26 -15.72 -60.02
N ALA A 175 5.29 -15.27 -60.84
CA ALA A 175 5.41 -14.03 -61.62
C ALA A 175 4.04 -13.39 -61.94
N ALA A 176 3.48 -12.63 -61.00
CA ALA A 176 2.09 -12.15 -61.04
C ALA A 176 1.67 -11.32 -62.29
N SER A 177 2.60 -10.68 -63.00
CA SER A 177 2.30 -9.85 -64.19
C SER A 177 3.06 -10.22 -65.47
N VAL A 178 3.86 -11.30 -65.47
CA VAL A 178 4.51 -11.81 -66.68
C VAL A 178 3.86 -13.14 -67.07
N PRO A 179 3.11 -13.23 -68.18
CA PRO A 179 2.56 -14.49 -68.65
C PRO A 179 3.67 -15.48 -69.03
N TRP A 180 3.70 -16.63 -68.38
CA TRP A 180 4.51 -17.79 -68.72
C TRP A 180 3.64 -19.04 -68.55
N ALA A 181 3.68 -19.99 -69.50
CA ALA A 181 2.74 -21.10 -69.52
C ALA A 181 3.27 -22.29 -68.72
N LEU A 182 2.71 -22.55 -67.53
CA LEU A 182 3.21 -23.51 -66.52
C LEU A 182 3.56 -24.90 -67.09
N ARG A 183 2.74 -25.39 -68.02
CA ARG A 183 2.73 -26.79 -68.47
C ARG A 183 3.53 -27.04 -69.74
N SER A 184 3.82 -25.99 -70.51
CA SER A 184 4.52 -26.07 -71.81
C SER A 184 5.86 -25.32 -71.82
N THR A 185 6.11 -24.43 -70.86
CA THR A 185 7.38 -23.73 -70.70
C THR A 185 8.42 -24.67 -70.09
N ARG A 186 9.40 -25.13 -70.88
CA ARG A 186 10.52 -25.93 -70.37
C ARG A 186 11.43 -25.06 -69.47
N PRO A 187 11.69 -25.42 -68.21
CA PRO A 187 12.63 -24.70 -67.35
C PRO A 187 14.06 -24.72 -67.90
N VAL A 188 14.80 -23.62 -67.73
CA VAL A 188 16.26 -23.57 -67.92
C VAL A 188 16.98 -23.99 -66.63
N SER A 189 18.14 -24.64 -66.73
CA SER A 189 18.95 -24.92 -65.55
C SER A 189 19.58 -23.63 -65.02
N LEU A 190 19.40 -23.35 -63.73
CA LEU A 190 19.97 -22.17 -63.05
C LEU A 190 21.38 -22.43 -62.47
N THR A 191 21.86 -23.67 -62.57
CA THR A 191 23.20 -24.10 -62.10
C THR A 191 24.26 -24.09 -63.19
N GLN A 192 23.90 -23.66 -64.41
CA GLN A 192 24.74 -23.72 -65.61
C GLN A 192 24.78 -22.37 -66.35
N PRO A 193 25.89 -22.03 -67.04
CA PRO A 193 25.96 -20.86 -67.92
C PRO A 193 25.10 -21.06 -69.19
N PRO A 194 24.75 -19.98 -69.93
CA PRO A 194 25.22 -18.61 -69.79
C PRO A 194 24.44 -17.79 -68.75
N THR A 195 24.80 -16.51 -68.61
CA THR A 195 24.02 -15.51 -67.88
C THR A 195 22.56 -15.48 -68.36
N GLN A 196 21.62 -15.35 -67.43
CA GLN A 196 20.18 -15.31 -67.71
C GLN A 196 19.57 -13.96 -67.33
N THR A 197 18.46 -13.61 -67.98
CA THR A 197 17.54 -12.56 -67.55
C THR A 197 16.19 -13.19 -67.20
N LEU A 198 15.43 -12.56 -66.31
CA LEU A 198 14.06 -12.98 -65.96
C LEU A 198 13.18 -13.01 -67.22
N ARG A 199 12.57 -14.18 -67.46
CA ARG A 199 11.66 -14.51 -68.58
C ARG A 199 11.01 -15.87 -68.31
N ASP A 200 10.02 -16.23 -69.13
CA ASP A 200 9.31 -17.52 -69.15
C ASP A 200 10.11 -18.75 -68.63
N VAL A 201 11.17 -19.16 -69.31
CA VAL A 201 11.95 -20.37 -68.98
C VAL A 201 12.78 -20.24 -67.69
N VAL A 202 12.97 -19.02 -67.20
CA VAL A 202 13.58 -18.75 -65.89
C VAL A 202 12.53 -18.82 -64.80
N PHE A 203 11.37 -18.17 -64.96
CA PHE A 203 10.26 -18.27 -64.00
C PHE A 203 9.84 -19.72 -63.78
N ALA A 204 9.75 -20.52 -64.85
CA ALA A 204 9.51 -21.96 -64.77
C ALA A 204 10.57 -22.77 -63.98
N ALA A 205 11.76 -22.20 -63.74
CA ALA A 205 12.86 -22.85 -63.01
C ALA A 205 13.01 -22.42 -61.55
N LEU A 206 12.57 -21.21 -61.18
CA LEU A 206 12.68 -20.67 -59.82
C LEU A 206 12.01 -21.55 -58.74
N PRO A 207 10.74 -22.00 -58.87
CA PRO A 207 10.10 -22.77 -57.79
C PRO A 207 10.75 -24.14 -57.60
N ASP A 208 11.28 -24.75 -58.66
CA ASP A 208 11.92 -26.06 -58.66
C ASP A 208 13.26 -26.03 -57.88
N VAL A 209 14.08 -24.97 -58.04
CA VAL A 209 15.29 -24.79 -57.20
C VAL A 209 14.96 -24.34 -55.78
N ALA A 210 13.92 -23.52 -55.60
CA ALA A 210 13.47 -23.08 -54.30
C ALA A 210 12.90 -24.23 -53.45
N LEU A 211 12.18 -25.19 -54.05
CA LEU A 211 11.72 -26.43 -53.38
C LEU A 211 12.89 -27.28 -52.89
N ASN A 212 13.99 -27.36 -53.64
CA ASN A 212 15.21 -28.04 -53.18
C ASN A 212 15.85 -27.32 -51.98
N GLN A 213 15.99 -25.99 -52.03
CA GLN A 213 16.55 -25.23 -50.91
C GLN A 213 15.61 -25.24 -49.70
N LEU A 214 14.29 -25.21 -49.90
CA LEU A 214 13.31 -25.33 -48.83
C LEU A 214 13.41 -26.69 -48.14
N ALA A 215 13.52 -27.79 -48.90
CA ALA A 215 13.76 -29.11 -48.32
C ALA A 215 15.09 -29.19 -47.54
N ARG A 216 16.15 -28.52 -48.01
CA ARG A 216 17.42 -28.36 -47.29
C ARG A 216 17.25 -27.60 -45.96
N ARG A 217 16.52 -26.48 -45.96
CA ARG A 217 16.21 -25.69 -44.75
C ARG A 217 15.38 -26.50 -43.75
N ILE A 218 14.37 -27.23 -44.23
CA ILE A 218 13.51 -28.09 -43.41
C ILE A 218 14.31 -29.25 -42.80
N ALA A 219 15.20 -29.89 -43.58
CA ALA A 219 16.09 -30.94 -43.09
C ALA A 219 16.96 -30.43 -41.92
N LEU A 220 17.65 -29.30 -42.11
CA LEU A 220 18.47 -28.68 -41.06
C LEU A 220 17.65 -28.28 -39.83
N SER A 221 16.46 -27.70 -40.03
CA SER A 221 15.55 -27.31 -38.94
C SER A 221 15.03 -28.50 -38.14
N ALA A 222 14.90 -29.68 -38.77
CA ALA A 222 14.53 -30.94 -38.13
C ALA A 222 15.73 -31.71 -37.53
N GLY A 223 16.95 -31.16 -37.58
CA GLY A 223 18.17 -31.86 -37.14
C GLY A 223 18.59 -33.02 -38.05
N LEU A 224 18.12 -33.05 -39.29
CA LEU A 224 18.39 -34.10 -40.29
C LEU A 224 19.48 -33.65 -41.28
N SER A 225 20.21 -34.63 -41.84
CA SER A 225 21.16 -34.37 -42.94
C SER A 225 20.41 -34.06 -44.25
N PRO A 226 20.69 -32.92 -44.93
CA PRO A 226 20.10 -32.60 -46.22
C PRO A 226 20.29 -33.68 -47.28
N GLY A 227 19.28 -33.87 -48.13
CA GLY A 227 19.32 -34.78 -49.29
C GLY A 227 19.43 -36.27 -48.96
N GLN A 228 19.54 -36.65 -47.69
CA GLN A 228 19.57 -38.04 -47.22
C GLN A 228 18.45 -38.31 -46.20
N GLY A 229 18.31 -37.45 -45.19
CA GLY A 229 17.19 -37.50 -44.24
C GLY A 229 15.91 -36.99 -44.89
N PHE A 230 15.90 -35.71 -45.29
CA PHE A 230 14.79 -35.06 -45.98
C PHE A 230 15.28 -34.34 -47.24
N ASP A 231 14.44 -34.29 -48.27
CA ASP A 231 14.78 -33.89 -49.64
C ASP A 231 13.54 -33.37 -50.39
N ALA A 232 13.76 -32.78 -51.58
CA ALA A 232 12.70 -32.12 -52.34
C ALA A 232 11.59 -33.08 -52.79
N VAL A 233 11.90 -34.36 -53.04
CA VAL A 233 10.89 -35.35 -53.47
C VAL A 233 9.97 -35.69 -52.30
N LYS A 234 10.52 -35.85 -51.10
CA LYS A 234 9.73 -35.99 -49.86
C LYS A 234 8.93 -34.74 -49.54
N LEU A 235 9.49 -33.54 -49.75
CA LEU A 235 8.77 -32.27 -49.58
C LEU A 235 7.58 -32.15 -50.55
N THR A 236 7.80 -32.37 -51.85
CA THR A 236 6.72 -32.43 -52.84
C THR A 236 5.66 -33.47 -52.45
N THR A 237 6.06 -34.66 -51.98
CA THR A 237 5.11 -35.69 -51.52
C THR A 237 4.28 -35.23 -50.31
N LEU A 238 4.82 -34.41 -49.40
CA LEU A 238 4.04 -33.81 -48.31
C LEU A 238 3.13 -32.70 -48.83
N LEU A 239 3.61 -31.82 -49.71
CA LEU A 239 2.81 -30.73 -50.30
C LEU A 239 1.69 -31.23 -51.23
N GLN A 240 1.84 -32.41 -51.84
CA GLN A 240 0.75 -33.10 -52.56
C GLN A 240 -0.35 -33.65 -51.63
N ARG A 241 -0.03 -33.88 -50.35
CA ARG A 241 -1.00 -34.25 -49.31
C ARG A 241 -1.64 -33.02 -48.66
N ASP A 242 -0.86 -31.96 -48.53
CA ASP A 242 -1.30 -30.62 -48.11
C ASP A 242 -2.46 -30.14 -49.01
N ILE A 243 -2.16 -29.92 -50.30
CA ILE A 243 -3.14 -29.44 -51.29
C ILE A 243 -4.29 -30.43 -51.60
N SER A 244 -4.33 -31.61 -50.97
CA SER A 244 -5.35 -32.63 -51.25
C SER A 244 -6.74 -32.29 -50.70
N ASP A 245 -6.83 -31.46 -49.65
CA ASP A 245 -8.09 -30.86 -49.18
C ASP A 245 -8.36 -29.45 -49.75
N GLY A 246 -7.51 -29.02 -50.69
CA GLY A 246 -7.72 -27.82 -51.51
C GLY A 246 -6.85 -26.62 -51.15
N TYR A 247 -6.11 -26.64 -50.03
CA TYR A 247 -5.21 -25.55 -49.62
C TYR A 247 -3.78 -26.03 -49.32
N PHE A 248 -2.79 -25.16 -49.49
CA PHE A 248 -1.52 -25.29 -48.77
C PHE A 248 -1.67 -24.64 -47.40
N ASP A 249 -1.94 -25.43 -46.37
CA ASP A 249 -2.16 -24.94 -45.00
C ASP A 249 -1.31 -25.63 -43.91
N GLY A 250 -0.48 -26.58 -44.34
CA GLY A 250 0.35 -27.46 -43.53
C GLY A 250 -0.36 -28.74 -43.05
N LYS A 251 -1.53 -29.11 -43.57
CA LYS A 251 -2.36 -30.21 -43.05
C LYS A 251 -2.92 -31.10 -44.15
N GLU A 252 -3.31 -32.32 -43.82
CA GLU A 252 -4.06 -33.23 -44.70
C GLU A 252 -5.40 -33.57 -44.02
N GLY A 253 -6.51 -33.06 -44.55
CA GLY A 253 -7.84 -33.21 -43.94
C GLY A 253 -7.91 -32.56 -42.54
N GLY A 254 -7.17 -31.47 -42.34
CA GLY A 254 -6.99 -30.83 -41.03
C GLY A 254 -5.99 -31.50 -40.06
N LEU A 255 -5.32 -32.59 -40.45
CA LEU A 255 -4.23 -33.20 -39.66
C LEU A 255 -2.86 -32.60 -40.01
N LEU A 256 -2.23 -31.93 -39.03
CA LEU A 256 -0.95 -31.23 -39.21
C LEU A 256 0.19 -32.15 -39.71
N LEU A 257 0.74 -31.81 -40.86
CA LEU A 257 1.87 -32.48 -41.50
C LEU A 257 3.19 -32.08 -40.83
N ARG A 258 4.08 -33.06 -40.67
CA ARG A 258 5.33 -32.92 -39.91
C ARG A 258 6.47 -33.69 -40.54
N VAL A 259 7.68 -33.15 -40.45
CA VAL A 259 8.93 -33.88 -40.71
C VAL A 259 9.47 -34.40 -39.37
N ILE A 260 9.59 -35.71 -39.25
CA ILE A 260 10.03 -36.38 -38.02
C ILE A 260 11.55 -36.23 -37.89
N GLY A 261 11.98 -35.54 -36.84
CA GLY A 261 13.38 -35.22 -36.56
C GLY A 261 13.60 -35.00 -35.06
N SER A 262 14.64 -34.25 -34.70
CA SER A 262 14.89 -33.81 -33.32
C SER A 262 15.52 -32.42 -33.30
N PRO A 263 14.70 -31.34 -33.20
CA PRO A 263 13.24 -31.33 -33.05
C PRO A 263 12.48 -31.79 -34.31
N SER A 264 11.19 -32.12 -34.18
CA SER A 264 10.32 -32.28 -35.35
C SER A 264 9.96 -30.93 -35.95
N TYR A 265 9.91 -30.84 -37.27
CA TYR A 265 9.44 -29.65 -37.98
C TYR A 265 7.96 -29.79 -38.35
N GLU A 266 7.19 -28.70 -38.22
CA GLU A 266 5.76 -28.65 -38.54
C GLU A 266 5.53 -27.75 -39.76
N LEU A 267 4.79 -28.24 -40.75
CA LEU A 267 4.44 -27.47 -41.95
C LEU A 267 3.40 -26.40 -41.62
N SER A 268 3.30 -25.36 -42.45
CA SER A 268 2.32 -24.27 -42.30
C SER A 268 1.94 -23.67 -43.66
N PRO A 269 0.93 -22.75 -43.73
CA PRO A 269 0.59 -22.06 -44.99
C PRO A 269 1.75 -21.27 -45.61
N GLU A 270 2.82 -21.03 -44.84
CA GLU A 270 3.96 -20.24 -45.26
C GLU A 270 5.07 -21.04 -45.96
N GLU A 271 4.93 -22.37 -46.12
CA GLU A 271 5.94 -23.19 -46.81
C GLU A 271 6.19 -22.72 -48.24
N LEU A 272 5.14 -22.60 -49.05
CA LEU A 272 5.24 -22.11 -50.44
C LEU A 272 5.28 -20.58 -50.54
N ARG A 273 4.95 -19.86 -49.46
CA ARG A 273 5.05 -18.39 -49.40
C ARG A 273 6.44 -17.94 -48.95
N VAL A 274 6.57 -17.29 -47.78
CA VAL A 274 7.81 -16.65 -47.35
C VAL A 274 8.95 -17.66 -47.14
N ARG A 275 8.65 -18.91 -46.76
CA ARG A 275 9.70 -19.94 -46.58
C ARG A 275 10.32 -20.33 -47.93
N LEU A 276 9.52 -20.44 -48.99
CA LEU A 276 9.99 -20.63 -50.37
C LEU A 276 10.69 -19.39 -50.93
N ALA A 277 10.20 -18.18 -50.62
CA ALA A 277 10.84 -16.93 -51.05
C ALA A 277 12.25 -16.79 -50.46
N VAL A 278 12.44 -17.07 -49.15
CA VAL A 278 13.77 -17.08 -48.52
C VAL A 278 14.62 -18.26 -49.03
N ALA A 279 14.03 -19.41 -49.31
CA ALA A 279 14.75 -20.52 -49.94
C ALA A 279 15.23 -20.20 -51.36
N LEU A 280 14.43 -19.48 -52.16
CA LEU A 280 14.85 -18.96 -53.46
C LEU A 280 15.99 -17.95 -53.29
N ASP A 281 15.91 -17.07 -52.30
CA ASP A 281 16.97 -16.09 -52.04
C ASP A 281 18.30 -16.74 -51.63
N GLU A 282 18.27 -17.72 -50.73
CA GLU A 282 19.44 -18.49 -50.32
C GLU A 282 20.11 -19.21 -51.50
N PHE A 283 19.35 -19.65 -52.51
CA PHE A 283 19.90 -20.15 -53.77
C PHE A 283 20.47 -19.02 -54.65
N ILE A 284 19.76 -17.91 -54.81
CA ILE A 284 20.13 -16.78 -55.68
C ILE A 284 21.41 -16.07 -55.21
N ILE A 285 21.58 -15.89 -53.89
CA ILE A 285 22.85 -15.38 -53.31
C ILE A 285 23.91 -16.48 -53.16
N GLY A 286 23.53 -17.74 -53.36
CA GLY A 286 24.36 -18.92 -53.14
C GLY A 286 25.31 -19.25 -54.31
N PRO A 287 26.39 -20.00 -54.06
CA PRO A 287 27.46 -20.26 -55.03
C PRO A 287 27.06 -21.21 -56.18
N GLN A 288 25.87 -21.81 -56.15
CA GLN A 288 25.37 -22.65 -57.26
C GLN A 288 24.48 -21.90 -58.25
N ASN A 289 24.04 -20.67 -57.96
CA ASN A 289 23.47 -19.81 -58.99
C ASN A 289 24.57 -19.40 -59.99
N ARG A 290 24.51 -19.94 -61.22
CA ARG A 290 25.47 -19.61 -62.30
C ARG A 290 24.87 -18.75 -63.40
N THR A 291 23.68 -18.21 -63.15
CA THR A 291 22.95 -17.35 -64.10
C THR A 291 23.35 -15.88 -64.02
N GLY A 292 24.04 -15.46 -62.96
CA GLY A 292 24.34 -14.04 -62.72
C GLY A 292 23.15 -13.19 -62.29
N LEU A 293 21.94 -13.76 -62.17
CA LEU A 293 20.81 -13.10 -61.50
C LEU A 293 21.16 -12.84 -60.03
N THR A 294 20.74 -11.70 -59.50
CA THR A 294 20.95 -11.30 -58.10
C THR A 294 19.62 -11.12 -57.38
N ARG A 295 19.67 -11.02 -56.03
CA ARG A 295 18.52 -10.57 -55.22
C ARG A 295 17.96 -9.22 -55.72
N GLY A 296 18.82 -8.35 -56.23
CA GLY A 296 18.43 -7.07 -56.82
C GLY A 296 17.57 -7.24 -58.06
N ASP A 297 17.90 -8.17 -58.96
CA ASP A 297 17.12 -8.41 -60.18
C ASP A 297 15.72 -8.98 -59.87
N LEU A 298 15.62 -9.90 -58.91
CA LEU A 298 14.34 -10.48 -58.49
C LEU A 298 13.46 -9.46 -57.72
N ARG A 299 14.06 -8.61 -56.88
CA ARG A 299 13.36 -7.48 -56.23
C ARG A 299 12.98 -6.35 -57.18
N SER A 300 13.67 -6.22 -58.31
CA SER A 300 13.41 -5.19 -59.34
C SER A 300 12.48 -5.67 -60.47
N ALA A 301 11.95 -6.89 -60.37
CA ALA A 301 10.82 -7.33 -61.18
C ALA A 301 9.55 -6.56 -60.77
N GLU A 302 8.61 -6.41 -61.70
CA GLU A 302 7.31 -5.79 -61.41
C GLU A 302 6.16 -6.81 -61.62
N PRO A 303 5.49 -7.28 -60.55
CA PRO A 303 5.88 -7.16 -59.13
C PRO A 303 7.14 -7.96 -58.77
N ASN A 304 7.73 -7.64 -57.61
CA ASN A 304 8.89 -8.32 -57.02
C ASN A 304 8.60 -9.82 -56.86
N VAL A 305 9.47 -10.68 -57.40
CA VAL A 305 9.30 -12.15 -57.39
C VAL A 305 9.19 -12.70 -55.97
N TYR A 306 9.91 -12.11 -55.02
CA TYR A 306 9.82 -12.54 -53.63
C TYR A 306 8.48 -12.15 -52.98
N ASP A 307 7.87 -11.03 -53.39
CA ASP A 307 6.56 -10.60 -52.90
C ASP A 307 5.43 -11.38 -53.57
N THR A 308 5.55 -11.78 -54.84
CA THR A 308 4.53 -12.62 -55.50
C THR A 308 4.45 -14.01 -54.85
N LEU A 309 5.59 -14.54 -54.40
CA LEU A 309 5.66 -15.76 -53.60
C LEU A 309 5.14 -15.51 -52.17
N SER A 310 5.75 -14.56 -51.44
CA SER A 310 5.53 -14.43 -50.00
C SER A 310 4.17 -13.82 -49.64
N LEU A 311 3.66 -12.87 -50.44
CA LEU A 311 2.40 -12.17 -50.18
C LEU A 311 1.18 -12.78 -50.91
N ASP A 312 1.29 -14.01 -51.43
CA ASP A 312 0.22 -14.61 -52.22
C ASP A 312 -1.07 -14.86 -51.41
N ARG A 313 -2.16 -14.26 -51.87
CA ARG A 313 -3.53 -14.41 -51.34
C ARG A 313 -4.46 -15.08 -52.36
N SER A 314 -3.88 -15.83 -53.31
CA SER A 314 -4.61 -16.70 -54.24
C SER A 314 -5.38 -17.80 -53.50
N ALA A 315 -6.31 -18.43 -54.22
CA ALA A 315 -7.10 -19.55 -53.68
C ALA A 315 -6.26 -20.79 -53.30
N LEU A 316 -4.96 -20.83 -53.63
CA LEU A 316 -4.05 -21.89 -53.20
C LEU A 316 -3.82 -21.91 -51.68
N PHE A 317 -4.08 -20.80 -50.99
CA PHE A 317 -3.84 -20.63 -49.55
C PHE A 317 -5.12 -20.25 -48.80
N PRO A 318 -5.23 -20.56 -47.49
CA PRO A 318 -6.39 -20.16 -46.69
C PRO A 318 -6.59 -18.63 -46.66
N PRO A 319 -7.82 -18.12 -46.75
CA PRO A 319 -8.09 -16.68 -46.80
C PRO A 319 -7.83 -15.95 -45.47
N ASP A 320 -7.79 -16.69 -44.36
CA ASP A 320 -7.48 -16.23 -43.00
C ASP A 320 -5.97 -16.34 -42.66
N ALA A 321 -5.19 -17.14 -43.41
CA ALA A 321 -3.75 -17.21 -43.28
C ALA A 321 -3.10 -15.92 -43.80
N VAL A 322 -2.83 -14.97 -42.90
CA VAL A 322 -2.17 -13.70 -43.22
C VAL A 322 -0.72 -13.97 -43.68
N PRO A 323 -0.38 -13.72 -44.96
CA PRO A 323 0.98 -13.91 -45.46
C PRO A 323 1.97 -12.92 -44.83
N GLN A 324 3.22 -13.36 -44.73
CA GLN A 324 4.34 -12.56 -44.26
C GLN A 324 5.18 -12.02 -45.45
N PRO A 325 5.64 -10.75 -45.44
CA PRO A 325 6.55 -10.24 -46.48
C PRO A 325 7.92 -10.92 -46.44
N PHE A 326 8.57 -10.99 -47.60
CA PHE A 326 9.96 -11.42 -47.70
C PHE A 326 10.92 -10.34 -47.18
N ASP A 327 11.76 -10.74 -46.23
CA ASP A 327 12.80 -9.91 -45.65
C ASP A 327 14.13 -10.66 -45.63
N ALA A 328 15.21 -9.93 -45.84
CA ALA A 328 16.58 -10.42 -45.83
C ALA A 328 17.57 -9.44 -45.17
N ASN A 329 17.05 -8.52 -44.34
CA ASN A 329 17.78 -7.57 -43.53
C ASN A 329 17.50 -7.85 -42.04
N PRO A 330 18.49 -7.69 -41.14
CA PRO A 330 18.26 -7.85 -39.71
C PRO A 330 17.58 -6.61 -39.11
N PRO A 331 16.75 -6.76 -38.06
CA PRO A 331 16.12 -5.62 -37.39
C PRO A 331 17.16 -4.61 -36.89
N VAL A 332 16.94 -3.33 -37.17
CA VAL A 332 17.81 -2.24 -36.73
C VAL A 332 17.45 -1.83 -35.30
N VAL A 333 18.45 -1.42 -34.50
CA VAL A 333 18.23 -1.00 -33.11
C VAL A 333 18.48 0.48 -32.90
N SER A 334 17.62 1.11 -32.11
CA SER A 334 17.81 2.44 -31.55
C SER A 334 18.23 2.33 -30.08
N TRP A 335 19.10 3.24 -29.62
CA TRP A 335 19.68 3.22 -28.28
C TRP A 335 19.35 4.51 -27.52
N ARG A 336 18.49 4.43 -26.50
CA ARG A 336 18.34 5.47 -25.50
C ARG A 336 19.11 5.07 -24.23
N VAL A 337 19.98 5.95 -23.78
CA VAL A 337 20.76 5.78 -22.55
C VAL A 337 20.63 7.08 -21.79
N THR A 338 19.94 7.04 -20.65
CA THR A 338 19.79 8.18 -19.75
C THR A 338 20.40 7.84 -18.40
N PHE A 339 20.81 8.86 -17.66
CA PHE A 339 21.36 8.71 -16.31
C PHE A 339 21.16 10.03 -15.54
N THR A 340 21.28 9.97 -14.22
CA THR A 340 21.13 11.14 -13.35
C THR A 340 22.43 11.35 -12.56
N GLY A 341 23.01 12.54 -12.69
CA GLY A 341 24.18 12.94 -11.89
C GLY A 341 23.81 13.29 -10.45
N ASP A 342 24.80 13.44 -9.59
CA ASP A 342 24.63 13.86 -8.18
C ASP A 342 24.04 15.28 -8.04
N ASN A 343 23.98 16.04 -9.15
CA ASN A 343 23.29 17.32 -9.28
C ASN A 343 21.78 17.21 -9.52
N ASP A 344 21.18 16.02 -9.41
CA ASP A 344 19.79 15.68 -9.79
C ASP A 344 19.46 15.96 -11.27
N VAL A 345 20.45 16.27 -12.13
CA VAL A 345 20.23 16.49 -13.56
C VAL A 345 20.17 15.14 -14.26
N THR A 346 19.02 14.87 -14.87
CA THR A 346 18.85 13.71 -15.76
C THR A 346 19.27 14.08 -17.17
N TYR A 347 20.27 13.38 -17.70
CA TYR A 347 20.78 13.56 -19.06
C TYR A 347 20.05 12.61 -20.01
N ASP A 348 19.42 13.13 -21.07
CA ASP A 348 18.73 12.32 -22.09
C ASP A 348 19.69 11.79 -23.17
N GLY A 349 20.92 11.45 -22.76
CA GLY A 349 22.00 10.97 -23.62
C GLY A 349 23.39 11.09 -22.98
N PRO A 350 24.40 10.35 -23.45
CA PRO A 350 25.80 10.53 -23.07
C PRO A 350 26.32 11.93 -23.41
N VAL A 351 27.22 12.46 -22.57
CA VAL A 351 27.68 13.85 -22.65
C VAL A 351 29.01 13.98 -23.40
N GLY A 352 29.11 15.01 -24.25
CA GLY A 352 30.34 15.37 -24.96
C GLY A 352 30.79 14.37 -26.03
N THR A 353 31.91 14.68 -26.68
CA THR A 353 32.48 13.84 -27.75
C THR A 353 33.00 12.48 -27.28
N SER A 354 33.24 12.33 -25.98
CA SER A 354 33.71 11.08 -25.36
C SER A 354 32.58 10.12 -24.95
N ASN A 355 31.31 10.50 -25.14
CA ASN A 355 30.14 9.76 -24.65
C ASN A 355 30.22 9.48 -23.13
N LEU A 356 30.47 10.51 -22.33
CA LEU A 356 30.55 10.41 -20.88
C LEU A 356 29.19 10.04 -20.26
N VAL A 357 29.19 9.16 -19.26
CA VAL A 357 28.02 8.76 -18.47
C VAL A 357 28.39 8.50 -17.01
N ALA A 358 27.46 8.69 -16.08
CA ALA A 358 27.66 8.52 -14.63
C ALA A 358 26.57 7.66 -13.97
N ASN A 359 26.84 7.21 -12.75
CA ASN A 359 25.87 6.58 -11.83
C ASN A 359 25.13 5.40 -12.49
N THR A 360 23.82 5.24 -12.23
CA THR A 360 23.02 4.17 -12.83
C THR A 360 22.45 4.62 -14.18
N LEU A 361 22.82 3.89 -15.22
CA LEU A 361 22.34 4.07 -16.59
C LEU A 361 20.99 3.38 -16.74
N ALA A 362 19.94 4.12 -17.09
CA ALA A 362 18.72 3.56 -17.66
C ALA A 362 18.96 3.34 -19.16
N ILE A 363 18.97 2.08 -19.58
CA ILE A 363 19.27 1.66 -20.94
C ILE A 363 17.98 1.10 -21.56
N GLU A 364 17.55 1.71 -22.66
CA GLU A 364 16.41 1.29 -23.46
C GLU A 364 16.87 1.07 -24.91
N VAL A 365 16.62 -0.13 -25.43
CA VAL A 365 16.92 -0.53 -26.80
C VAL A 365 15.63 -0.98 -27.46
N ILE A 366 15.22 -0.26 -28.49
CA ILE A 366 14.08 -0.62 -29.32
C ILE A 366 14.62 -1.09 -30.67
N ALA A 367 14.38 -2.37 -30.95
CA ALA A 367 14.55 -2.95 -32.27
C ALA A 367 13.31 -2.64 -33.12
N THR A 368 13.53 -2.19 -34.34
CA THR A 368 12.49 -1.97 -35.34
C THR A 368 12.86 -2.75 -36.59
N ASP A 369 11.92 -3.55 -37.06
CA ASP A 369 11.99 -4.08 -38.42
C ASP A 369 11.17 -3.20 -39.37
N ASN A 370 11.69 -2.97 -40.58
CA ASN A 370 11.14 -2.03 -41.56
C ASN A 370 10.68 -2.71 -42.87
N GLU A 371 11.04 -3.96 -43.13
CA GLU A 371 10.53 -4.70 -44.31
C GLU A 371 9.29 -5.54 -43.97
N GLY A 372 9.00 -5.75 -42.68
CA GLY A 372 7.72 -6.26 -42.17
C GLY A 372 7.76 -7.71 -41.69
N SER A 373 8.95 -8.31 -41.56
CA SER A 373 9.14 -9.61 -40.90
C SER A 373 8.82 -9.55 -39.41
N GLY A 374 9.08 -8.39 -38.79
CA GLY A 374 8.87 -8.15 -37.37
C GLY A 374 9.94 -8.78 -36.48
N VAL A 375 10.31 -8.06 -35.41
CA VAL A 375 11.33 -8.52 -34.46
C VAL A 375 10.81 -9.69 -33.64
N ARG A 376 11.50 -10.84 -33.69
CA ARG A 376 11.22 -12.03 -32.89
C ARG A 376 11.88 -11.96 -31.52
N SER A 377 13.10 -11.41 -31.47
CA SER A 377 13.79 -11.16 -30.21
C SER A 377 14.82 -10.03 -30.34
N VAL A 378 15.01 -9.29 -29.25
CA VAL A 378 16.19 -8.47 -29.03
C VAL A 378 16.75 -8.74 -27.64
N THR A 379 18.07 -8.80 -27.53
CA THR A 379 18.83 -9.00 -26.29
C THR A 379 19.86 -7.91 -26.15
N VAL A 380 20.14 -7.48 -24.91
CA VAL A 380 21.11 -6.40 -24.62
C VAL A 380 21.99 -6.85 -23.46
N THR A 381 23.27 -6.51 -23.57
CA THR A 381 24.25 -6.67 -22.49
C THR A 381 25.06 -5.41 -22.29
N ALA A 382 25.53 -5.19 -21.07
CA ALA A 382 26.44 -4.14 -20.66
C ALA A 382 27.68 -4.79 -20.02
N GLY A 383 28.87 -4.52 -20.55
CA GLY A 383 30.11 -5.19 -20.10
C GLY A 383 30.05 -6.72 -20.18
N GLY A 384 29.28 -7.27 -21.13
CA GLY A 384 29.05 -8.71 -21.29
C GLY A 384 27.97 -9.34 -20.40
N ASN A 385 27.31 -8.58 -19.53
CA ASN A 385 26.27 -9.07 -18.60
C ASN A 385 24.88 -8.55 -18.98
N THR A 386 23.81 -9.27 -18.60
CA THR A 386 22.42 -8.81 -18.74
C THR A 386 22.14 -7.57 -17.87
N LEU A 387 21.12 -6.79 -18.23
CA LEU A 387 20.75 -5.57 -17.47
C LEU A 387 20.10 -5.92 -16.12
N ASN A 388 20.26 -5.03 -15.14
CA ASN A 388 19.61 -5.11 -13.84
C ASN A 388 18.13 -4.73 -13.98
N GLY A 389 17.23 -5.59 -13.49
CA GLY A 389 15.78 -5.36 -13.57
C GLY A 389 15.24 -5.37 -15.01
N GLN A 390 15.82 -6.19 -15.88
CA GLN A 390 15.56 -6.17 -17.32
C GLN A 390 14.10 -6.51 -17.69
N GLU A 391 13.40 -5.56 -18.31
CA GLU A 391 12.15 -5.76 -19.04
C GLU A 391 12.45 -6.22 -20.48
N THR A 392 11.75 -7.24 -20.96
CA THR A 392 11.92 -7.76 -22.34
C THR A 392 10.58 -7.98 -23.05
N SER A 393 10.39 -7.35 -24.20
CA SER A 393 9.46 -7.80 -25.24
C SER A 393 10.24 -8.36 -26.44
N ALA A 394 9.53 -8.84 -27.47
CA ALA A 394 10.17 -9.29 -28.71
C ALA A 394 10.97 -8.19 -29.43
N ASN A 395 10.59 -6.91 -29.26
CA ASN A 395 11.17 -5.76 -29.95
C ASN A 395 11.79 -4.68 -29.04
N ARG A 396 11.71 -4.82 -27.71
CA ARG A 396 12.27 -3.86 -26.74
C ARG A 396 12.95 -4.58 -25.60
N VAL A 397 14.16 -4.13 -25.26
CA VAL A 397 14.77 -4.39 -23.95
C VAL A 397 14.93 -3.06 -23.23
N ALA A 398 14.49 -2.99 -21.98
CA ALA A 398 14.84 -1.91 -21.09
C ALA A 398 15.36 -2.45 -19.76
N GLY A 399 16.20 -1.68 -19.07
CA GLY A 399 16.72 -2.06 -17.77
C GLY A 399 17.71 -1.02 -17.25
N SER A 400 18.32 -1.34 -16.12
CA SER A 400 19.35 -0.49 -15.52
C SER A 400 20.74 -1.14 -15.60
N TRP A 401 21.79 -0.34 -15.59
CA TRP A 401 23.15 -0.82 -15.38
C TRP A 401 23.91 0.17 -14.50
N THR A 402 24.55 -0.33 -13.45
CA THR A 402 25.36 0.47 -12.52
C THR A 402 26.81 0.03 -12.66
N PRO A 403 27.66 0.78 -13.39
CA PRO A 403 29.10 0.51 -13.44
C PRO A 403 29.72 0.57 -12.05
N SER A 404 30.71 -0.28 -11.79
CA SER A 404 31.41 -0.37 -10.50
C SER A 404 32.75 0.38 -10.48
N ALA A 405 33.19 0.90 -11.62
CA ALA A 405 34.42 1.66 -11.80
C ALA A 405 34.34 2.50 -13.09
N ASP A 406 35.19 3.53 -13.16
CA ASP A 406 35.32 4.42 -14.32
C ASP A 406 36.03 3.74 -15.50
N GLY A 407 35.80 4.24 -16.71
CA GLY A 407 36.42 3.74 -17.94
C GLY A 407 35.43 3.24 -19.00
N SER A 408 35.94 2.53 -20.00
CA SER A 408 35.15 2.15 -21.19
C SER A 408 34.12 1.06 -20.90
N LEU A 409 32.83 1.38 -21.09
CA LEU A 409 31.73 0.42 -21.07
C LEU A 409 31.25 0.12 -22.51
N GLU A 410 31.30 -1.14 -22.93
CA GLU A 410 30.64 -1.60 -24.15
C GLU A 410 29.21 -2.06 -23.83
N LEU A 411 28.23 -1.51 -24.56
CA LEU A 411 26.89 -2.06 -24.67
C LEU A 411 26.77 -2.84 -25.98
N VAL A 412 26.24 -4.07 -25.93
CA VAL A 412 26.03 -4.93 -27.10
C VAL A 412 24.56 -5.33 -27.18
N ALA A 413 23.91 -5.01 -28.30
CA ALA A 413 22.55 -5.45 -28.61
C ALA A 413 22.57 -6.43 -29.79
N VAL A 414 21.77 -7.49 -29.69
CA VAL A 414 21.59 -8.50 -30.74
C VAL A 414 20.10 -8.64 -30.99
N ALA A 415 19.67 -8.42 -32.23
CA ALA A 415 18.27 -8.52 -32.65
C ALA A 415 18.12 -9.57 -33.76
N GLU A 416 17.00 -10.29 -33.76
CA GLU A 416 16.67 -11.36 -34.71
C GLU A 416 15.19 -11.23 -35.09
N ASP A 417 14.89 -11.28 -36.39
CA ASP A 417 13.51 -11.27 -36.90
C ASP A 417 12.85 -12.66 -36.83
N SER A 418 11.62 -12.76 -37.35
CA SER A 418 10.88 -14.02 -37.45
C SER A 418 11.41 -14.99 -38.53
N LEU A 419 12.22 -14.53 -39.49
CA LEU A 419 12.80 -15.36 -40.57
C LEU A 419 14.21 -15.90 -40.26
N GLY A 420 14.90 -15.34 -39.25
CA GLY A 420 16.25 -15.68 -38.82
C GLY A 420 17.33 -14.64 -39.16
N ASN A 421 16.98 -13.49 -39.74
CA ASN A 421 17.90 -12.41 -40.04
C ASN A 421 18.39 -11.75 -38.72
N ARG A 422 19.69 -11.87 -38.43
CA ARG A 422 20.27 -11.52 -37.12
C ARG A 422 21.32 -10.41 -37.20
N GLY A 423 21.08 -9.31 -36.48
CA GLY A 423 21.97 -8.16 -36.36
C GLY A 423 22.74 -8.14 -35.05
N THR A 424 23.89 -7.46 -35.02
CA THR A 424 24.68 -7.24 -33.79
C THR A 424 25.24 -5.83 -33.78
N TYR A 425 24.85 -5.05 -32.78
CA TYR A 425 25.08 -3.61 -32.68
C TYR A 425 25.83 -3.28 -31.39
N ARG A 426 26.73 -2.31 -31.45
CA ARG A 426 27.62 -1.93 -30.34
C ARG A 426 27.54 -0.44 -30.07
N ARG A 427 27.58 -0.05 -28.79
CA ARG A 427 27.73 1.34 -28.35
C ARG A 427 28.74 1.41 -27.23
N THR A 428 29.81 2.17 -27.42
CA THR A 428 30.82 2.43 -26.39
C THR A 428 30.47 3.72 -25.64
N LEU A 429 30.58 3.67 -24.32
CA LEU A 429 30.39 4.79 -23.39
C LEU A 429 31.66 4.93 -22.53
N LEU A 430 31.95 6.14 -22.07
CA LEU A 430 32.99 6.39 -21.06
C LEU A 430 32.31 6.64 -19.73
N VAL A 431 32.46 5.69 -18.80
CA VAL A 431 31.95 5.83 -17.43
C VAL A 431 32.86 6.76 -16.65
N ASP A 432 32.25 7.71 -15.95
CA ASP A 432 32.89 8.57 -14.96
C ASP A 432 31.96 8.73 -13.76
N ASN A 433 32.38 8.24 -12.60
CA ASN A 433 31.70 8.39 -11.31
C ASN A 433 32.61 9.10 -10.28
N THR A 434 33.67 9.80 -10.72
CA THR A 434 34.65 10.42 -9.82
C THR A 434 34.38 11.93 -9.68
N PRO A 435 33.69 12.38 -8.61
CA PRO A 435 33.38 13.81 -8.46
C PRO A 435 34.65 14.66 -8.21
N PRO A 436 34.74 15.86 -8.83
CA PRO A 436 35.94 16.69 -8.84
C PRO A 436 36.63 16.89 -7.49
N LEU A 437 37.96 16.95 -7.45
CA LEU A 437 38.69 17.35 -6.25
C LEU A 437 38.57 18.87 -6.06
N ILE A 438 38.26 19.32 -4.84
CA ILE A 438 38.19 20.74 -4.46
C ILE A 438 39.23 21.03 -3.38
N THR A 439 39.97 22.13 -3.52
CA THR A 439 40.92 22.64 -2.52
C THR A 439 40.61 24.10 -2.20
N VAL A 440 40.10 24.39 -1.01
CA VAL A 440 39.77 25.75 -0.56
C VAL A 440 40.98 26.41 0.11
N ALA A 441 41.36 27.59 -0.36
CA ALA A 441 42.46 28.40 0.18
C ALA A 441 41.97 29.54 1.09
N SER A 442 40.77 30.08 0.86
CA SER A 442 40.13 31.04 1.75
C SER A 442 38.59 30.95 1.67
N PRO A 443 37.85 30.93 2.80
CA PRO A 443 38.33 31.04 4.18
C PRO A 443 39.11 29.81 4.63
N SER A 444 39.94 29.97 5.66
CA SER A 444 40.47 28.86 6.44
C SER A 444 39.42 28.35 7.43
N ALA A 445 39.35 27.03 7.65
CA ALA A 445 38.47 26.45 8.66
C ALA A 445 38.78 27.01 10.06
N GLY A 446 37.74 27.38 10.82
CA GLY A 446 37.87 27.92 12.17
C GLY A 446 38.32 29.39 12.28
N LEU A 447 38.36 30.14 11.17
CA LEU A 447 38.56 31.59 11.19
C LEU A 447 37.43 32.30 11.95
N PHE A 448 37.76 33.31 12.77
CA PHE A 448 36.79 34.31 13.25
C PHE A 448 36.97 35.60 12.44
N HIS A 449 35.94 35.97 11.68
CA HIS A 449 35.98 37.08 10.73
C HIS A 449 35.11 38.26 11.20
N GLY A 450 35.67 39.46 11.17
CA GLY A 450 35.05 40.69 11.68
C GLY A 450 34.19 41.44 10.67
N ALA A 451 33.86 42.69 11.00
CA ALA A 451 33.12 43.60 10.13
C ALA A 451 33.98 44.13 8.95
N GLY A 452 34.34 43.27 8.00
CA GLY A 452 35.16 43.63 6.83
C GLY A 452 35.05 42.67 5.65
N ALA A 453 35.78 42.95 4.57
CA ALA A 453 35.76 42.14 3.34
C ALA A 453 36.69 40.91 3.44
N LEU A 454 36.11 39.72 3.39
CA LEU A 454 36.79 38.42 3.29
C LEU A 454 37.10 38.10 1.82
N GLN A 455 38.33 37.70 1.53
CA GLN A 455 38.70 37.15 0.21
C GLN A 455 38.35 35.67 0.15
N LEU A 456 37.89 35.19 -1.01
CA LEU A 456 37.44 33.81 -1.21
C LEU A 456 38.20 33.18 -2.38
N ALA A 457 38.74 31.97 -2.20
CA ALA A 457 39.50 31.27 -3.23
C ALA A 457 39.48 29.75 -3.05
N ALA A 458 39.23 29.01 -4.14
CA ALA A 458 39.40 27.56 -4.21
C ALA A 458 39.72 27.08 -5.63
N GLU A 459 40.42 25.97 -5.73
CA GLU A 459 40.68 25.24 -6.96
C GLU A 459 39.76 24.02 -7.07
N ALA A 460 39.27 23.72 -8.28
CA ALA A 460 38.62 22.46 -8.63
C ALA A 460 39.31 21.79 -9.82
N SER A 461 39.55 20.49 -9.72
CA SER A 461 40.23 19.69 -10.76
C SER A 461 39.55 18.33 -10.94
N ASP A 462 39.42 17.91 -12.19
CA ASP A 462 38.88 16.61 -12.58
C ASP A 462 39.60 16.05 -13.83
N ALA A 463 39.52 14.74 -14.05
CA ALA A 463 40.14 14.02 -15.17
C ALA A 463 39.40 14.16 -16.51
N ASN A 464 38.07 14.28 -16.51
CA ASN A 464 37.23 14.42 -17.71
C ASN A 464 36.73 15.87 -17.90
N GLY A 465 36.59 16.64 -16.81
CA GLY A 465 36.51 18.09 -16.80
C GLY A 465 35.48 18.66 -15.83
N VAL A 466 35.80 19.80 -15.21
CA VAL A 466 34.89 20.52 -14.31
C VAL A 466 33.89 21.35 -15.13
N ALA A 467 32.59 21.05 -15.04
CA ALA A 467 31.53 21.82 -15.69
C ALA A 467 31.15 23.08 -14.91
N SER A 468 31.13 22.98 -13.58
CA SER A 468 30.77 24.09 -12.69
C SER A 468 31.53 24.02 -11.38
N HIS A 469 31.82 25.20 -10.82
CA HIS A 469 32.34 25.38 -9.47
C HIS A 469 31.65 26.62 -8.90
N SER A 470 31.07 26.49 -7.71
CA SER A 470 30.19 27.49 -7.11
C SER A 470 30.34 27.52 -5.60
N VAL A 471 29.97 28.64 -4.99
CA VAL A 471 29.89 28.79 -3.53
C VAL A 471 28.48 29.18 -3.13
N SER A 472 28.02 28.59 -2.04
CA SER A 472 26.77 28.93 -1.37
C SER A 472 26.99 29.04 0.14
N GLY A 473 25.99 29.53 0.87
CA GLY A 473 26.09 29.85 2.31
C GLY A 473 26.58 31.27 2.62
N LEU A 474 27.17 31.97 1.65
CA LEU A 474 27.61 33.37 1.78
C LEU A 474 26.75 34.29 0.89
N SER A 475 25.71 34.88 1.47
CA SER A 475 24.83 35.81 0.75
C SER A 475 25.57 37.07 0.31
N GLY A 476 25.36 37.53 -0.92
CA GLY A 476 26.02 38.71 -1.50
C GLY A 476 27.48 38.50 -1.90
N ALA A 477 28.04 37.29 -1.75
CA ALA A 477 29.40 36.98 -2.19
C ALA A 477 29.51 36.97 -3.73
N THR A 478 30.63 37.47 -4.26
CA THR A 478 30.93 37.54 -5.70
C THR A 478 32.03 36.55 -6.07
N PHE A 479 31.91 35.90 -7.22
CA PHE A 479 32.85 34.86 -7.69
C PHE A 479 33.07 34.92 -9.20
N THR A 480 34.24 34.50 -9.66
CA THR A 480 34.58 34.30 -11.08
C THR A 480 35.50 33.09 -11.27
N GLY A 481 35.33 32.38 -12.39
CA GLY A 481 36.11 31.18 -12.76
C GLY A 481 35.29 29.89 -12.78
N THR A 482 35.95 28.76 -13.09
CA THR A 482 35.33 27.42 -13.17
C THR A 482 36.24 26.32 -12.59
N THR A 483 37.53 26.31 -12.91
CA THR A 483 38.52 25.49 -12.20
C THR A 483 39.04 26.25 -10.98
N SER A 484 39.86 27.28 -11.21
CA SER A 484 40.21 28.32 -10.24
C SER A 484 39.00 29.23 -10.02
N LEU A 485 38.38 29.17 -8.84
CA LEU A 485 37.26 30.01 -8.44
C LEU A 485 37.74 31.05 -7.40
N THR A 486 37.68 32.33 -7.76
CA THR A 486 38.13 33.44 -6.91
C THR A 486 37.03 34.48 -6.72
N GLY A 487 37.01 35.15 -5.57
CA GLY A 487 35.89 35.97 -5.16
C GLY A 487 36.09 36.78 -3.88
N SER A 488 35.03 37.46 -3.45
CA SER A 488 35.01 38.23 -2.20
C SER A 488 33.63 38.25 -1.55
N TRP A 489 33.59 38.41 -0.24
CA TRP A 489 32.36 38.55 0.54
C TRP A 489 32.55 39.56 1.67
N THR A 490 31.56 40.43 1.86
CA THR A 490 31.47 41.30 3.04
C THR A 490 30.18 40.94 3.76
N PRO A 491 30.20 40.69 5.09
CA PRO A 491 28.99 40.48 5.86
C PRO A 491 28.04 41.66 5.69
N ALA A 492 26.75 41.39 5.45
CA ALA A 492 25.74 42.45 5.46
C ALA A 492 25.63 43.05 6.88
N SER A 493 25.27 44.32 7.00
CA SER A 493 25.28 45.03 8.30
C SER A 493 24.42 44.36 9.38
N ASP A 494 23.37 43.67 8.96
CA ASP A 494 22.39 42.90 9.74
C ASP A 494 22.74 41.42 9.97
N SER A 495 23.88 40.93 9.45
CA SER A 495 24.26 39.50 9.58
C SER A 495 24.52 39.12 11.04
N ALA A 496 23.73 38.21 11.61
CA ALA A 496 23.95 37.74 12.98
C ALA A 496 25.28 36.97 13.11
N ASP A 497 25.97 37.20 14.22
CA ASP A 497 27.23 36.54 14.54
C ASP A 497 27.01 35.06 14.93
N GLY A 498 28.01 34.22 14.74
CA GLY A 498 27.94 32.77 14.97
C GLY A 498 28.59 31.94 13.85
N PRO A 499 28.36 30.61 13.83
CA PRO A 499 28.96 29.72 12.85
C PRO A 499 28.37 29.91 11.45
N LEU A 500 29.23 30.16 10.47
CA LEU A 500 28.92 30.14 9.04
C LEU A 500 29.61 28.95 8.36
N VAL A 501 29.01 28.48 7.26
CA VAL A 501 29.60 27.43 6.42
C VAL A 501 29.63 27.93 4.99
N SER A 502 30.84 28.10 4.45
CA SER A 502 31.00 28.26 3.00
C SER A 502 30.91 26.87 2.36
N LYS A 503 29.86 26.66 1.55
CA LYS A 503 29.60 25.41 0.83
C LYS A 503 30.12 25.55 -0.60
N TRP A 504 31.31 25.01 -0.84
CA TRP A 504 31.96 24.93 -2.15
C TRP A 504 31.44 23.69 -2.86
N THR A 505 30.84 23.86 -4.03
CA THR A 505 30.26 22.75 -4.82
C THR A 505 30.84 22.81 -6.22
N ALA A 506 31.56 21.77 -6.63
CA ALA A 506 32.06 21.60 -7.98
C ALA A 506 31.57 20.27 -8.56
N CYS A 507 31.15 20.31 -9.82
CA CYS A 507 30.63 19.15 -10.53
C CYS A 507 31.30 19.01 -11.90
N ASP A 508 31.50 17.78 -12.33
CA ASP A 508 32.06 17.45 -13.65
C ASP A 508 31.03 17.58 -14.80
N LEU A 509 31.43 17.17 -16.01
CA LEU A 509 30.59 17.18 -17.22
C LEU A 509 29.37 16.23 -17.17
N VAL A 510 29.35 15.24 -16.29
CA VAL A 510 28.25 14.28 -16.10
C VAL A 510 27.48 14.49 -14.79
N GLY A 511 27.87 15.49 -14.01
CA GLY A 511 27.17 15.91 -12.81
C GLY A 511 27.53 15.14 -11.55
N ASN A 512 28.63 14.37 -11.49
CA ASN A 512 29.11 13.93 -10.18
C ASN A 512 29.62 15.16 -9.43
N CYS A 513 29.22 15.34 -8.17
CA CYS A 513 29.41 16.59 -7.45
C CYS A 513 30.15 16.41 -6.13
N ARG A 514 31.27 17.12 -5.96
CA ARG A 514 31.89 17.24 -4.64
C ARG A 514 31.36 18.48 -3.93
N VAL A 515 30.95 18.28 -2.68
CA VAL A 515 30.68 19.36 -1.73
C VAL A 515 31.82 19.42 -0.71
N THR A 516 32.47 20.57 -0.60
CA THR A 516 33.44 20.89 0.46
C THR A 516 32.87 22.00 1.33
N ASN A 517 32.55 21.66 2.57
CA ASN A 517 32.06 22.61 3.57
C ASN A 517 33.26 23.12 4.38
N VAL A 518 33.52 24.44 4.33
CA VAL A 518 34.51 25.07 5.21
C VAL A 518 33.77 25.90 6.27
N PRO A 519 33.73 25.42 7.53
CA PRO A 519 33.11 26.14 8.64
C PRO A 519 34.06 27.22 9.17
N PHE A 520 33.51 28.40 9.43
CA PHE A 520 34.18 29.51 10.09
C PHE A 520 33.15 30.27 10.94
N HIS A 521 33.55 31.32 11.64
CA HIS A 521 32.68 32.12 12.47
C HIS A 521 32.64 33.57 11.99
N LEU A 522 31.44 34.13 11.92
CA LEU A 522 31.24 35.56 11.84
C LEU A 522 31.19 36.12 13.25
N ASP A 523 31.98 37.15 13.52
CA ASP A 523 32.07 37.75 14.86
C ASP A 523 32.39 39.25 14.76
N ARG A 524 31.36 40.07 14.92
CA ARG A 524 31.38 41.53 14.69
C ARG A 524 31.01 42.32 15.94
N THR A 525 30.50 41.64 16.95
CA THR A 525 30.18 42.18 18.27
C THR A 525 31.47 42.29 19.07
N SER A 526 31.69 43.41 19.75
CA SER A 526 32.83 43.53 20.68
C SER A 526 32.49 42.81 22.00
N PRO A 527 33.48 42.41 22.83
CA PRO A 527 33.19 41.71 24.07
C PRO A 527 32.20 42.43 24.98
N ALA A 528 31.14 41.73 25.36
CA ALA A 528 30.14 42.23 26.29
C ALA A 528 30.73 42.29 27.71
N LEU A 529 30.73 43.48 28.30
CA LEU A 529 31.18 43.73 29.66
C LEU A 529 30.02 43.78 30.65
N SER A 530 30.27 43.28 31.85
CA SER A 530 29.42 43.49 33.02
C SER A 530 30.27 43.48 34.29
N PHE A 531 29.72 44.02 35.38
CA PHE A 531 30.36 43.91 36.68
C PHE A 531 30.10 42.53 37.28
N ALA A 532 31.12 41.67 37.34
CA ALA A 532 31.06 40.35 38.00
C ALA A 532 30.75 40.49 39.51
N SER A 533 31.10 41.64 40.08
CA SER A 533 30.61 42.12 41.38
C SER A 533 30.26 43.60 41.25
N ALA A 534 29.04 43.99 41.63
CA ALA A 534 28.58 45.38 41.53
C ALA A 534 29.60 46.37 42.13
N PRO A 535 29.90 47.50 41.45
CA PRO A 535 30.91 48.44 41.90
C PRO A 535 30.48 49.06 43.25
N PRO A 536 31.42 49.30 44.18
CA PRO A 536 31.08 49.83 45.50
C PRO A 536 30.53 51.25 45.37
N GLN A 537 29.22 51.43 45.59
CA GLN A 537 28.62 52.78 45.60
C GLN A 537 29.20 53.65 46.72
N HIS A 538 29.49 53.04 47.87
CA HIS A 538 30.17 53.65 49.00
C HIS A 538 31.41 52.83 49.39
N THR A 539 32.48 53.48 49.81
CA THR A 539 33.70 52.83 50.32
C THR A 539 34.43 53.70 51.34
N ASN A 540 35.36 53.12 52.09
CA ASN A 540 36.35 53.83 52.89
C ASN A 540 37.80 53.64 52.35
N ALA A 541 37.99 52.84 51.30
CA ALA A 541 39.30 52.55 50.69
C ALA A 541 39.86 53.71 49.84
N ALA A 542 41.13 53.61 49.41
CA ALA A 542 41.82 54.60 48.56
C ALA A 542 42.08 54.13 47.11
N THR A 543 41.75 52.88 46.82
CA THR A 543 41.77 52.24 45.50
C THR A 543 40.51 51.39 45.38
N ILE A 544 39.90 51.35 44.21
CA ILE A 544 38.86 50.36 43.91
C ILE A 544 39.48 49.23 43.09
N THR A 545 39.08 47.99 43.39
CA THR A 545 39.31 46.86 42.49
C THR A 545 37.95 46.46 41.95
N LEU A 546 37.82 46.46 40.63
CA LEU A 546 36.62 46.08 39.93
C LEU A 546 36.81 44.67 39.38
N SER A 547 35.84 43.80 39.65
CA SER A 547 35.74 42.49 39.02
C SER A 547 34.84 42.62 37.79
N ILE A 548 35.43 42.51 36.61
CA ILE A 548 34.75 42.67 35.32
C ILE A 548 34.55 41.29 34.72
N ALA A 549 33.29 40.89 34.51
CA ALA A 549 32.97 39.79 33.63
C ALA A 549 33.00 40.35 32.21
N ALA A 550 33.90 39.82 31.38
CA ALA A 550 33.88 40.03 29.95
C ALA A 550 33.48 38.69 29.32
N ALA A 551 32.37 38.70 28.61
CA ALA A 551 31.85 37.56 27.88
C ALA A 551 31.86 37.90 26.40
N ASP A 552 32.34 36.97 25.60
CA ASP A 552 32.36 37.09 24.15
C ASP A 552 31.83 35.78 23.58
N SER A 553 30.89 35.89 22.63
CA SER A 553 30.21 34.74 22.04
C SER A 553 30.84 34.23 20.75
N GLY A 554 31.87 34.92 20.24
CA GLY A 554 32.59 34.60 19.03
C GLY A 554 34.05 34.27 19.33
N ALA A 555 34.96 35.16 18.95
CA ALA A 555 36.40 34.92 18.93
C ALA A 555 37.04 34.85 20.33
N GLY A 556 36.33 35.31 21.36
CA GLY A 556 36.78 35.28 22.74
C GLY A 556 37.57 36.51 23.16
N VAL A 557 37.45 36.87 24.44
CA VAL A 557 38.08 38.07 25.02
C VAL A 557 39.62 37.95 25.03
N VAL A 558 40.29 38.76 24.23
CA VAL A 558 41.75 38.94 24.20
C VAL A 558 42.22 39.86 25.31
N GLY A 559 41.44 40.89 25.64
CA GLY A 559 41.80 41.84 26.69
C GLY A 559 40.63 42.65 27.23
N VAL A 560 40.77 43.08 28.48
CA VAL A 560 39.90 44.09 29.12
C VAL A 560 40.78 45.23 29.62
N TYR A 561 40.33 46.45 29.37
CA TYR A 561 41.10 47.67 29.64
C TYR A 561 40.21 48.73 30.28
N GLY A 562 40.80 49.69 30.99
CA GLY A 562 40.07 50.84 31.49
C GLY A 562 40.94 52.03 31.87
N ARG A 563 40.27 53.16 32.14
CA ARG A 563 40.89 54.45 32.48
C ARG A 563 39.95 55.32 33.32
N ARG A 564 40.49 56.35 33.97
CA ARG A 564 39.66 57.38 34.62
C ARG A 564 39.13 58.35 33.56
N VAL A 565 37.89 58.84 33.70
CA VAL A 565 37.35 59.84 32.77
C VAL A 565 38.26 61.09 32.77
N GLY A 566 38.57 61.59 31.57
CA GLY A 566 39.53 62.70 31.37
C GLY A 566 41.01 62.31 31.41
N THR A 567 41.37 61.04 31.28
CA THR A 567 42.76 60.56 31.17
C THR A 567 42.99 59.77 29.88
N THR A 568 44.24 59.64 29.44
CA THR A 568 44.65 58.87 28.24
C THR A 568 45.33 57.54 28.56
N GLU A 569 45.67 57.29 29.83
CA GLU A 569 46.34 56.07 30.28
C GLU A 569 45.42 54.85 30.15
N ARG A 570 45.87 53.81 29.44
CA ARG A 570 45.13 52.55 29.23
C ARG A 570 45.65 51.49 30.18
N ILE A 571 44.93 51.23 31.26
CA ILE A 571 45.28 50.20 32.25
C ILE A 571 44.69 48.87 31.80
N ALA A 572 45.52 47.85 31.61
CA ALA A 572 45.06 46.49 31.32
C ALA A 572 44.62 45.77 32.60
N ALA A 573 43.49 45.07 32.53
CA ALA A 573 43.03 44.20 33.61
C ALA A 573 43.84 42.89 33.63
N THR A 574 44.04 42.32 34.81
CA THR A 574 44.66 40.98 34.95
C THR A 574 43.56 39.92 34.98
N ARG A 575 43.62 38.95 34.07
CA ARG A 575 42.69 37.81 34.05
C ARG A 575 42.91 36.93 35.28
N THR A 576 41.83 36.65 36.02
CA THR A 576 41.79 35.69 37.14
C THR A 576 41.09 34.41 36.69
N ALA A 577 40.71 33.52 37.62
CA ALA A 577 39.98 32.30 37.28
C ALA A 577 38.60 32.58 36.65
N ASP A 578 37.84 33.50 37.25
CA ASP A 578 36.42 33.71 36.95
C ASP A 578 36.09 35.10 36.38
N ALA A 579 37.05 36.04 36.34
CA ALA A 579 36.83 37.43 35.92
C ALA A 579 38.12 38.12 35.43
N TRP A 580 38.00 39.37 35.00
CA TRP A 580 39.11 40.31 34.81
C TRP A 580 39.19 41.26 36.00
N SER A 581 40.33 41.30 36.68
CA SER A 581 40.57 42.19 37.82
C SER A 581 41.21 43.49 37.33
N LEU A 582 40.52 44.61 37.52
CA LEU A 582 40.97 45.94 37.15
C LEU A 582 41.05 46.84 38.39
N THR A 583 42.26 47.20 38.80
CA THR A 583 42.49 48.11 39.94
C THR A 583 42.62 49.55 39.44
N LEU A 584 41.81 50.46 40.00
CA LEU A 584 41.74 51.87 39.60
C LEU A 584 41.94 52.81 40.82
N PRO A 585 42.58 53.98 40.64
CA PRO A 585 42.89 54.89 41.73
C PRO A 585 41.65 55.65 42.22
N ALA A 586 41.45 55.70 43.55
CA ALA A 586 40.26 56.28 44.19
C ALA A 586 40.63 57.23 45.35
N SER A 587 41.60 58.12 45.09
CA SER A 587 42.29 58.91 46.12
C SER A 587 41.59 60.20 46.58
N ALA A 588 40.38 60.50 46.09
CA ALA A 588 39.62 61.70 46.48
C ALA A 588 38.36 61.35 47.26
N GLN A 589 37.95 62.23 48.18
CA GLN A 589 36.64 62.16 48.84
C GLN A 589 35.57 62.77 47.94
N GLY A 590 34.37 62.18 47.92
CA GLY A 590 33.30 62.55 46.99
C GLY A 590 33.20 61.57 45.81
N LEU A 591 32.76 62.07 44.66
CA LEU A 591 32.39 61.27 43.48
C LEU A 591 33.57 60.99 42.53
N LEU A 592 33.65 59.77 41.99
CA LEU A 592 34.67 59.30 41.05
C LEU A 592 34.03 58.60 39.84
N GLU A 593 34.61 58.74 38.64
CA GLU A 593 34.08 58.18 37.38
C GLU A 593 35.19 57.60 36.46
N TYR A 594 34.89 56.52 35.75
CA TYR A 594 35.83 55.72 34.92
C TYR A 594 35.21 55.27 33.59
N TRP A 595 36.02 54.75 32.67
CA TRP A 595 35.60 54.02 31.44
C TRP A 595 36.34 52.67 31.37
N ILE A 596 35.66 51.61 30.93
CA ILE A 596 36.21 50.23 30.85
C ILE A 596 35.65 49.56 29.58
N TRP A 597 36.46 48.86 28.80
CA TRP A 597 36.07 48.19 27.55
C TRP A 597 36.80 46.86 27.31
N GLY A 598 36.29 46.03 26.40
CA GLY A 598 36.89 44.76 25.97
C GLY A 598 37.31 44.74 24.49
N GLU A 599 38.19 43.80 24.14
CA GLU A 599 38.70 43.51 22.79
C GLU A 599 38.79 41.99 22.56
N ASP A 600 38.46 41.55 21.34
CA ASP A 600 38.36 40.14 20.93
C ASP A 600 39.55 39.64 20.08
N ALA A 601 39.42 38.43 19.50
CA ALA A 601 40.36 37.83 18.57
C ALA A 601 39.86 37.76 17.10
N ALA A 602 38.82 38.53 16.74
CA ALA A 602 38.31 38.55 15.37
C ALA A 602 39.30 39.21 14.41
N SER A 603 39.10 38.98 13.11
CA SER A 603 39.92 39.57 12.03
C SER A 603 39.03 40.34 11.04
N PRO A 604 39.01 41.69 11.05
CA PRO A 604 39.66 42.58 12.02
C PRO A 604 39.01 42.50 13.41
N THR A 605 39.78 42.85 14.44
CA THR A 605 39.37 42.85 15.85
C THR A 605 38.29 43.87 16.14
N ASN A 606 37.25 43.51 16.90
CA ASN A 606 36.27 44.47 17.39
C ASN A 606 36.68 44.97 18.79
N SER A 607 36.30 46.21 19.14
CA SER A 607 36.71 46.88 20.39
C SER A 607 35.61 47.77 20.94
N GLY A 608 35.32 47.62 22.23
CA GLY A 608 34.36 48.45 22.94
C GLY A 608 34.82 49.89 23.23
N GLU A 609 36.07 50.29 22.92
CA GLU A 609 36.58 51.61 23.34
C GLU A 609 35.74 52.76 22.75
N THR A 610 35.36 52.64 21.48
CA THR A 610 34.61 53.66 20.72
C THR A 610 33.09 53.55 20.85
N LEU A 611 32.57 52.46 21.43
CA LEU A 611 31.13 52.24 21.58
C LEU A 611 30.58 53.05 22.76
N ASP A 612 29.37 53.61 22.63
CA ASP A 612 28.75 54.50 23.63
C ASP A 612 27.54 53.84 24.30
N ASP A 613 27.72 52.59 24.73
CA ASP A 613 26.70 51.76 25.38
C ASP A 613 27.28 50.99 26.57
N GLU A 614 26.44 50.72 27.59
CA GLU A 614 26.86 50.02 28.81
C GLU A 614 27.12 48.52 28.62
N ALA A 615 26.75 47.92 27.48
CA ALA A 615 26.97 46.51 27.22
C ALA A 615 28.42 46.23 26.77
N HIS A 616 29.08 47.18 26.10
CA HIS A 616 30.48 47.06 25.66
C HIS A 616 31.44 48.03 26.38
N ARG A 617 30.91 49.10 27.00
CA ARG A 617 31.72 50.11 27.72
C ARG A 617 31.11 50.52 29.06
N LEU A 618 31.72 50.10 30.18
CA LEU A 618 31.21 50.40 31.53
C LEU A 618 31.74 51.73 32.10
N TRP A 619 30.87 52.47 32.81
CA TRP A 619 31.22 53.74 33.48
C TRP A 619 30.83 53.82 34.97
N PRO A 620 31.53 53.10 35.87
CA PRO A 620 31.17 53.04 37.30
C PRO A 620 31.35 54.37 38.03
N LYS A 621 30.47 54.63 39.01
CA LYS A 621 30.52 55.80 39.90
C LYS A 621 30.63 55.36 41.37
N VAL A 622 31.50 56.04 42.15
CA VAL A 622 31.86 55.65 43.54
C VAL A 622 31.91 56.88 44.46
N ILE A 623 31.43 56.72 45.71
CA ILE A 623 31.44 57.71 46.81
C ILE A 623 32.27 57.18 48.00
N ARG A 624 32.79 58.06 48.86
CA ARG A 624 33.69 57.70 49.99
C ARG A 624 33.26 58.26 51.37
N ASP A 625 33.05 57.42 52.38
CA ASP A 625 32.49 57.73 53.74
C ASP A 625 33.04 56.81 54.88
N VAL A 626 32.87 57.19 56.18
CA VAL A 626 33.54 56.62 57.38
C VAL A 626 32.80 56.71 58.78
N THR A 627 31.45 56.73 58.93
CA THR A 627 30.75 57.04 60.24
C THR A 627 29.55 56.09 60.64
N ALA A 628 29.06 56.03 61.93
CA ALA A 628 28.33 54.86 62.54
C ALA A 628 27.05 55.07 63.48
N PRO A 629 26.18 54.04 63.80
CA PRO A 629 24.78 54.17 64.34
C PRO A 629 24.33 53.48 65.71
N VAL A 630 23.05 53.63 66.19
CA VAL A 630 22.50 53.25 67.56
C VAL A 630 20.98 52.76 67.62
N VAL A 631 20.44 52.07 68.68
CA VAL A 631 19.15 51.27 68.73
C VAL A 631 18.28 51.33 70.07
N GLU A 632 16.91 51.18 70.06
CA GLU A 632 15.92 51.22 71.22
C GLU A 632 14.57 50.37 71.09
N LEU A 633 13.71 50.21 72.15
CA LEU A 633 12.42 49.41 72.23
C LEU A 633 11.14 50.25 72.62
N THR A 634 9.91 49.86 72.21
CA THR A 634 8.63 50.60 72.47
C THR A 634 7.34 49.72 72.65
N SER A 635 6.21 50.31 73.05
CA SER A 635 4.92 49.63 73.37
C SER A 635 3.79 49.86 72.32
N GLY A 636 3.17 48.81 71.72
CA GLY A 636 2.00 49.05 70.85
C GLY A 636 1.35 47.97 69.95
N GLY A 637 1.29 46.67 70.27
CA GLY A 637 0.64 45.64 69.40
C GLY A 637 -0.67 44.99 69.90
N PHE A 638 -1.42 44.22 69.07
CA PHE A 638 -2.78 43.65 69.38
C PHE A 638 -3.31 42.52 68.43
N TYR A 639 -4.37 41.72 68.79
CA TYR A 639 -5.11 40.72 67.93
C TYR A 639 -6.50 40.19 68.47
N THR A 640 -7.23 39.31 67.73
CA THR A 640 -8.62 38.75 67.92
C THR A 640 -8.78 37.21 67.64
N SER A 641 -9.87 36.52 68.02
CA SER A 641 -10.04 35.01 67.98
C SER A 641 -10.99 34.37 66.92
N GLU A 642 -10.85 33.06 66.64
CA GLU A 642 -11.55 32.25 65.59
C GLU A 642 -11.90 30.81 66.07
N ARG A 643 -13.10 30.24 65.80
CA ARG A 643 -13.44 28.84 66.21
C ARG A 643 -14.45 28.01 65.35
N ASP A 644 -15.56 28.54 64.83
CA ASP A 644 -16.70 27.72 64.30
C ASP A 644 -17.26 28.23 62.92
N LEU A 645 -17.26 27.44 61.81
CA LEU A 645 -17.43 27.95 60.40
C LEU A 645 -18.22 27.06 59.38
N SER A 646 -18.71 27.61 58.23
CA SER A 646 -19.53 26.93 57.15
C SER A 646 -19.41 27.51 55.70
N HIS A 647 -20.25 27.12 54.69
CA HIS A 647 -20.18 27.52 53.25
C HIS A 647 -21.54 27.58 52.44
N ARG A 648 -21.55 28.03 51.15
CA ARG A 648 -22.74 28.41 50.31
C ARG A 648 -22.75 27.88 48.84
N GLU A 649 -23.95 27.72 48.23
CA GLU A 649 -24.17 27.41 46.79
C GLU A 649 -24.90 28.53 45.97
N VAL A 650 -25.04 28.34 44.63
CA VAL A 650 -25.59 29.33 43.67
C VAL A 650 -26.85 28.85 42.94
N THR A 651 -26.89 27.60 42.48
CA THR A 651 -28.03 26.94 41.80
C THR A 651 -27.90 25.43 42.05
N ASP A 652 -28.97 24.63 41.94
CA ASP A 652 -28.90 23.21 42.31
C ASP A 652 -27.76 22.46 41.60
N GLY A 653 -26.93 21.79 42.41
CA GLY A 653 -25.71 21.12 41.96
C GLY A 653 -24.56 22.04 41.52
N VAL A 654 -24.61 23.37 41.74
CA VAL A 654 -23.59 24.37 41.38
C VAL A 654 -23.21 25.25 42.59
N PRO A 655 -22.04 25.02 43.22
CA PRO A 655 -21.64 25.76 44.42
C PRO A 655 -21.06 27.17 44.12
N ALA A 656 -20.93 28.00 45.16
CA ALA A 656 -20.37 29.35 45.02
C ALA A 656 -18.84 29.32 45.04
N VAL A 657 -18.22 30.05 44.10
CA VAL A 657 -16.77 30.17 43.96
C VAL A 657 -16.41 31.65 43.76
N PRO A 658 -15.50 32.25 44.56
CA PRO A 658 -14.81 31.67 45.72
C PRO A 658 -15.72 31.35 46.93
N VAL A 659 -15.18 30.60 47.89
CA VAL A 659 -15.89 30.16 49.10
C VAL A 659 -16.01 31.27 50.17
N ILE A 660 -17.12 31.29 50.92
CA ILE A 660 -17.47 32.31 51.92
C ILE A 660 -17.79 31.64 53.27
N HIS A 661 -17.35 32.23 54.39
CA HIS A 661 -17.40 31.66 55.76
C HIS A 661 -18.03 32.64 56.80
N SER A 662 -18.37 32.16 58.02
CA SER A 662 -19.01 32.96 59.09
C SER A 662 -18.72 32.45 60.52
N GLY A 663 -18.30 33.34 61.45
CA GLY A 663 -18.16 33.11 62.93
C GLY A 663 -16.84 33.58 63.60
N TYR A 664 -16.84 34.66 64.43
CA TYR A 664 -15.63 35.32 65.00
C TYR A 664 -15.85 36.02 66.39
N GLY A 665 -14.79 36.54 67.06
CA GLY A 665 -14.81 37.18 68.42
C GLY A 665 -14.12 38.57 68.59
N GLU A 666 -13.63 38.91 69.81
CA GLU A 666 -13.08 40.25 70.23
C GLU A 666 -11.53 40.35 70.41
N ALA A 667 -11.00 41.58 70.66
CA ALA A 667 -9.59 41.99 70.50
C ALA A 667 -8.82 42.43 71.78
N VAL A 668 -7.49 42.22 71.85
CA VAL A 668 -6.61 42.53 73.02
C VAL A 668 -5.18 42.99 72.62
N SER A 669 -4.53 43.83 73.44
CA SER A 669 -3.15 44.36 73.25
C SER A 669 -2.03 43.53 73.91
N LEU A 670 -0.77 43.73 73.49
CA LEU A 670 0.37 42.84 73.74
C LEU A 670 1.61 43.58 74.28
N GLY A 671 2.23 42.98 75.29
CA GLY A 671 3.53 43.36 75.85
C GLY A 671 4.47 42.16 75.91
N GLY A 672 5.42 42.17 76.85
CA GLY A 672 6.42 41.10 76.99
C GLY A 672 5.92 39.74 77.51
N SER A 673 4.60 39.52 77.67
CA SER A 673 3.95 38.31 78.24
C SER A 673 2.45 38.21 77.86
N SER A 674 2.01 37.38 76.89
CA SER A 674 0.60 37.30 76.38
C SER A 674 0.25 36.01 75.55
N THR A 675 -1.03 35.76 75.20
CA THR A 675 -1.61 34.44 74.75
C THR A 675 -2.65 34.50 73.58
N ILE A 676 -2.74 33.48 72.66
CA ILE A 676 -3.32 33.60 71.27
C ILE A 676 -4.08 32.34 70.70
N TYR A 677 -5.08 32.48 69.77
CA TYR A 677 -5.83 31.41 69.02
C TYR A 677 -6.08 31.69 67.48
N LYS A 678 -6.25 30.67 66.58
CA LYS A 678 -6.44 30.85 65.09
C LYS A 678 -6.98 29.59 64.28
N LEU A 679 -7.45 29.71 63.02
CA LEU A 679 -7.84 28.64 62.05
C LEU A 679 -6.64 28.07 61.21
N ILE A 680 -6.61 26.77 60.84
CA ILE A 680 -5.43 26.17 60.16
C ILE A 680 -5.20 26.72 58.75
N THR A 681 -6.26 26.96 57.99
CA THR A 681 -6.20 27.60 56.67
C THR A 681 -5.95 29.12 56.76
N LYS A 682 -5.61 29.64 57.94
CA LYS A 682 -5.31 31.06 58.24
C LYS A 682 -4.17 31.29 59.26
N ILE A 683 -3.51 30.26 59.80
CA ILE A 683 -2.31 30.46 60.66
C ILE A 683 -1.11 30.99 59.88
N THR A 684 -1.14 30.75 58.57
CA THR A 684 -0.46 31.55 57.56
C THR A 684 -1.47 32.60 57.10
N PRO A 685 -1.57 33.78 57.75
CA PRO A 685 -2.18 34.94 57.11
C PRO A 685 -1.36 35.29 55.86
N GLY A 686 -1.93 36.14 54.99
CA GLY A 686 -1.18 36.70 53.87
C GLY A 686 0.00 37.57 54.32
N ASN A 687 0.68 38.19 53.36
CA ASN A 687 1.77 39.13 53.64
C ASN A 687 1.26 40.33 54.45
N LEU A 688 1.48 40.30 55.76
CA LEU A 688 1.10 41.36 56.69
C LEU A 688 1.96 42.60 56.45
N THR A 689 1.32 43.68 56.02
CA THR A 689 1.99 44.99 56.00
C THR A 689 2.11 45.52 57.43
N VAL A 690 3.16 46.29 57.71
CA VAL A 690 3.30 46.93 59.03
C VAL A 690 2.15 47.92 59.30
N GLU A 691 1.56 48.47 58.25
CA GLU A 691 0.43 49.40 58.32
C GLU A 691 -0.89 48.67 58.69
N GLU A 692 -1.28 47.60 57.98
CA GLU A 692 -2.43 46.75 58.35
C GLU A 692 -2.29 46.28 59.80
N LEU A 693 -1.13 45.74 60.15
CA LEU A 693 -0.82 45.19 61.47
C LEU A 693 -0.95 46.25 62.58
N THR A 694 -0.59 47.51 62.30
CA THR A 694 -0.69 48.63 63.25
C THR A 694 -2.05 49.33 63.28
N THR A 695 -2.98 49.05 62.35
CA THR A 695 -4.22 49.82 62.17
C THR A 695 -5.49 48.96 62.24
N THR A 696 -5.81 48.22 61.17
CA THR A 696 -7.07 47.47 61.02
C THR A 696 -6.94 46.02 61.44
N ASN A 697 -5.74 45.44 61.31
CA ASN A 697 -5.42 44.05 61.57
C ASN A 697 -6.44 43.07 60.95
N ALA A 698 -6.79 43.29 59.68
CA ALA A 698 -7.87 42.56 58.98
C ALA A 698 -7.59 41.05 58.85
N SER A 699 -6.33 40.67 58.64
CA SER A 699 -5.87 39.27 58.68
C SER A 699 -5.86 38.68 60.10
N ASN A 700 -6.00 39.53 61.12
CA ASN A 700 -6.14 39.21 62.54
C ASN A 700 -4.93 38.44 63.12
N THR A 701 -3.87 39.18 63.47
CA THR A 701 -2.53 38.70 63.85
C THR A 701 -1.85 39.51 64.99
N PRO A 702 -1.16 38.88 65.97
CA PRO A 702 -0.46 39.54 67.10
C PRO A 702 1.01 39.99 66.82
N TRP A 703 1.55 41.02 67.54
CA TRP A 703 2.86 41.69 67.23
C TRP A 703 3.50 42.65 68.32
N LEU A 704 4.74 43.19 68.11
CA LEU A 704 5.61 44.07 68.99
C LEU A 704 6.43 45.19 68.25
N ALA A 705 7.17 46.16 68.90
CA ALA A 705 7.79 47.37 68.25
C ALA A 705 9.15 48.01 68.78
N TYR A 706 10.04 48.57 67.91
CA TYR A 706 11.44 49.08 68.20
C TYR A 706 11.91 50.36 67.38
N SER A 707 13.15 50.91 67.56
CA SER A 707 13.74 52.13 66.88
C SER A 707 15.30 52.20 66.71
N VAL A 708 15.89 53.10 65.86
CA VAL A 708 17.36 53.30 65.50
C VAL A 708 17.74 54.79 65.18
N LEU A 709 19.03 55.24 65.13
CA LEU A 709 19.52 56.64 64.85
C LEU A 709 20.58 56.80 63.71
N PHE A 710 20.67 57.96 63.00
CA PHE A 710 21.73 58.31 61.97
C PHE A 710 21.84 59.84 61.60
N SER A 711 22.85 60.26 60.80
CA SER A 711 23.06 61.65 60.31
C SER A 711 23.21 61.83 58.76
N GLY A 712 23.46 63.06 58.28
CA GLY A 712 23.15 63.52 56.90
C GLY A 712 24.29 63.60 55.87
N GLN A 713 25.50 63.13 56.19
CA GLN A 713 26.60 62.91 55.22
C GLN A 713 27.11 61.46 55.24
N GLU A 714 26.37 60.59 55.93
CA GLU A 714 26.75 59.23 56.28
C GLU A 714 26.07 58.23 55.35
N ALA A 715 26.67 57.05 55.21
CA ALA A 715 26.04 55.93 54.53
C ALA A 715 24.76 55.48 55.26
N PRO A 716 23.69 55.10 54.52
CA PRO A 716 22.40 54.76 55.12
C PRO A 716 22.45 53.48 55.97
N ILE A 717 21.54 53.38 56.94
CA ILE A 717 21.29 52.15 57.71
C ILE A 717 20.78 51.05 56.77
N THR A 718 21.46 49.91 56.76
CA THR A 718 21.17 48.75 55.89
C THR A 718 20.51 47.59 56.61
N GLU A 719 20.73 47.43 57.92
CA GLU A 719 20.23 46.28 58.67
C GLU A 719 19.55 46.68 59.97
N ALA A 720 18.44 46.00 60.30
CA ALA A 720 17.87 45.92 61.63
C ALA A 720 17.18 44.55 61.83
N SER A 721 17.69 43.74 62.75
CA SER A 721 17.38 42.30 62.87
C SER A 721 16.98 41.88 64.29
N TYR A 722 16.28 40.75 64.42
CA TYR A 722 15.75 40.18 65.67
C TYR A 722 16.14 38.69 65.86
N SER A 723 15.96 38.19 67.10
CA SER A 723 16.07 36.76 67.44
C SER A 723 14.90 36.29 68.32
N ILE A 724 14.35 35.10 68.09
CA ILE A 724 13.24 34.45 68.82
C ILE A 724 13.54 32.97 69.14
N SER A 725 12.92 32.42 70.20
CA SER A 725 12.81 30.96 70.46
C SER A 725 11.36 30.51 70.71
N CYS A 726 10.95 29.31 70.28
CA CYS A 726 9.64 28.67 70.53
C CYS A 726 9.77 27.30 71.24
N THR A 727 8.89 27.02 72.21
CA THR A 727 8.70 25.70 72.84
C THR A 727 7.32 25.13 72.50
N GLY A 728 7.25 23.84 72.13
CA GLY A 728 6.00 23.16 71.73
C GLY A 728 5.67 23.27 70.23
N CYS A 729 6.30 24.20 69.52
CA CYS A 729 6.34 24.19 68.06
C CYS A 729 6.97 22.89 67.52
N GLY A 730 6.65 22.53 66.26
CA GLY A 730 7.53 21.68 65.46
C GLY A 730 8.87 22.37 65.15
N SER A 731 9.77 21.70 64.45
CA SER A 731 11.03 22.33 64.01
C SER A 731 10.77 23.47 63.01
N PRO A 732 11.44 24.63 63.09
CA PRO A 732 12.50 25.00 64.04
C PRO A 732 11.97 25.62 65.35
N ALA A 733 12.70 25.38 66.44
CA ALA A 733 12.44 25.94 67.78
C ALA A 733 13.09 27.33 68.02
N THR A 734 13.74 27.93 67.03
CA THR A 734 14.31 29.29 67.08
C THR A 734 14.21 29.97 65.71
N SER A 735 14.00 31.28 65.69
CA SER A 735 13.90 32.08 64.47
C SER A 735 14.58 33.44 64.64
N THR A 736 15.50 33.77 63.74
CA THR A 736 16.08 35.11 63.57
C THR A 736 15.56 35.72 62.27
N GLY A 737 15.41 37.04 62.20
CA GLY A 737 14.96 37.68 60.96
C GLY A 737 15.07 39.21 60.99
N PRO A 738 14.78 39.90 59.87
CA PRO A 738 14.68 41.36 59.85
C PRO A 738 13.45 41.83 60.63
N LEU A 739 13.54 42.99 61.28
CA LEU A 739 12.36 43.67 61.81
C LEU A 739 11.57 44.35 60.68
N LEU A 740 10.25 44.43 60.81
CA LEU A 740 9.41 45.18 59.88
C LEU A 740 9.61 46.69 60.10
N ARG A 741 10.36 47.34 59.21
CA ARG A 741 10.61 48.79 59.24
C ARG A 741 9.28 49.56 59.14
N ARG A 742 9.09 50.54 60.03
CA ARG A 742 7.97 51.48 60.10
C ARG A 742 8.44 52.84 59.61
N SER A 743 7.49 53.71 59.27
CA SER A 743 7.76 55.09 58.83
C SER A 743 8.77 55.79 59.75
N PRO A 744 9.92 56.26 59.24
CA PRO A 744 10.95 56.90 60.06
C PRO A 744 10.45 58.22 60.67
N GLN A 745 11.29 58.83 61.48
CA GLN A 745 11.14 60.15 62.08
C GLN A 745 12.45 60.93 61.84
N SER A 746 12.44 62.26 61.93
CA SER A 746 13.68 63.02 61.73
C SER A 746 14.78 62.54 62.71
N GLY A 747 15.92 62.11 62.17
CA GLY A 747 17.05 61.52 62.92
C GLY A 747 16.81 60.11 63.49
N ARG A 748 15.68 59.44 63.22
CA ARG A 748 15.37 58.10 63.78
C ARG A 748 14.64 57.15 62.81
N GLU A 749 14.98 55.87 62.85
CA GLU A 749 14.17 54.80 62.23
C GLU A 749 13.31 54.07 63.26
N ARG A 750 12.28 53.34 62.81
CA ARG A 750 11.27 52.67 63.65
C ARG A 750 10.91 51.30 63.09
N PHE A 751 10.44 50.37 63.92
CA PHE A 751 10.35 48.94 63.60
C PHE A 751 9.20 48.19 64.33
N ALA A 752 8.82 47.01 63.82
CA ALA A 752 7.81 46.09 64.37
C ALA A 752 8.11 44.60 64.12
N LEU A 753 7.35 43.71 64.77
CA LEU A 753 7.56 42.26 64.77
C LEU A 753 6.25 41.45 64.95
N PRO A 754 5.69 40.81 63.91
CA PRO A 754 4.49 39.96 63.99
C PRO A 754 4.79 38.53 64.48
N LEU A 755 3.73 37.78 64.78
CA LEU A 755 3.77 36.44 65.36
C LEU A 755 2.83 35.52 64.56
N THR A 756 3.41 34.77 63.64
CA THR A 756 2.69 33.91 62.67
C THR A 756 3.50 32.65 62.38
N SER A 757 2.95 31.75 61.56
CA SER A 757 3.74 30.68 60.91
C SER A 757 4.89 31.17 60.02
N ALA A 758 5.06 32.48 59.78
CA ALA A 758 6.21 33.02 59.06
C ALA A 758 7.35 33.46 60.00
N THR A 759 7.04 34.14 61.11
CA THR A 759 8.05 34.50 62.12
C THR A 759 8.33 33.36 63.11
N ILE A 760 7.45 32.36 63.17
CA ILE A 760 7.56 31.17 64.03
C ILE A 760 7.23 29.91 63.17
N PRO A 761 8.15 29.46 62.28
CA PRO A 761 7.81 28.48 61.24
C PRO A 761 7.34 27.10 61.74
N GLY A 762 7.73 26.71 62.96
CA GLY A 762 7.30 25.46 63.59
C GLY A 762 5.79 25.35 63.91
N LEU A 763 4.99 26.40 63.68
CA LEU A 763 3.53 26.40 63.90
C LEU A 763 2.73 25.57 62.88
N LEU A 764 3.19 25.42 61.64
CA LEU A 764 2.48 24.62 60.62
C LEU A 764 2.63 23.11 60.88
N ASN A 765 3.79 22.71 61.40
CA ASN A 765 4.12 21.32 61.74
C ASN A 765 3.84 21.02 63.22
N ALA A 766 2.88 21.71 63.83
CA ALA A 766 2.57 21.58 65.25
C ALA A 766 1.91 20.22 65.54
N THR A 767 2.61 19.36 66.27
CA THR A 767 2.11 18.05 66.72
C THR A 767 1.17 18.15 67.93
N ALA A 768 0.99 19.35 68.47
CA ALA A 768 0.17 19.69 69.64
C ALA A 768 -0.33 21.13 69.52
N SER A 769 -1.13 21.58 70.49
CA SER A 769 -1.79 22.89 70.50
C SER A 769 -2.18 23.19 71.96
N PRO A 770 -1.59 24.16 72.70
CA PRO A 770 -0.77 25.34 72.31
C PRO A 770 0.77 25.26 72.51
N VAL A 771 1.47 26.40 72.35
CA VAL A 771 2.96 26.59 72.34
C VAL A 771 3.43 27.90 73.05
N THR A 772 4.75 28.21 73.15
CA THR A 772 5.34 29.36 73.95
C THR A 772 6.62 30.00 73.32
N LEU A 773 6.96 31.31 73.55
CA LEU A 773 7.95 32.12 72.76
C LEU A 773 8.89 33.09 73.57
N VAL A 774 10.08 33.55 73.07
CA VAL A 774 11.03 34.61 73.63
C VAL A 774 11.73 35.48 72.52
N VAL A 775 12.31 36.70 72.73
CA VAL A 775 12.75 37.75 71.71
C VAL A 775 14.08 38.59 71.99
N ARG A 776 14.81 39.21 71.00
CA ARG A 776 15.96 40.24 71.03
C ARG A 776 16.19 41.06 69.70
N VAL A 777 17.05 42.13 69.60
CA VAL A 777 17.31 43.02 68.38
C VAL A 777 18.78 43.60 68.13
N THR A 778 19.20 43.93 66.86
CA THR A 778 20.52 44.51 66.36
C THR A 778 20.41 45.45 65.10
N ALA A 779 21.43 46.29 64.73
CA ALA A 779 21.46 47.16 63.50
C ALA A 779 22.88 47.51 62.88
N ARG A 780 22.94 47.95 61.59
CA ARG A 780 24.18 48.24 60.78
C ARG A 780 23.98 49.23 59.60
N ASP A 781 25.05 49.90 59.10
CA ASP A 781 25.08 50.81 57.91
C ASP A 781 25.88 50.30 56.66
N ALA A 782 25.74 51.05 55.55
CA ALA A 782 26.31 50.76 54.22
C ALA A 782 27.80 51.11 54.00
N ALA A 783 28.46 51.86 54.90
CA ALA A 783 29.92 52.08 54.83
C ALA A 783 30.68 51.02 55.64
N GLY A 784 30.06 50.47 56.70
CA GLY A 784 30.50 49.24 57.36
C GLY A 784 30.25 49.09 58.87
N ASN A 785 29.47 49.94 59.55
CA ASN A 785 29.48 50.07 61.03
C ASN A 785 28.15 49.62 61.72
N SER A 786 28.12 49.28 63.04
CA SER A 786 26.99 48.48 63.66
C SER A 786 26.86 48.41 65.22
N THR A 787 25.64 48.14 65.79
CA THR A 787 25.24 48.18 67.26
C THR A 787 24.03 47.25 67.68
N THR A 788 23.77 46.90 68.99
CA THR A 788 22.81 45.82 69.50
C THR A 788 21.99 46.09 70.82
N SER A 789 20.88 45.33 71.14
CA SER A 789 19.95 45.51 72.33
C SER A 789 19.39 44.24 73.13
N ALA A 790 18.14 44.23 73.67
CA ALA A 790 17.61 43.41 74.84
C ALA A 790 16.20 42.67 74.67
N PRO A 791 15.64 41.83 75.63
CA PRO A 791 14.61 40.73 75.36
C PRO A 791 13.10 40.72 75.90
N SER A 792 12.17 39.78 75.46
CA SER A 792 10.67 39.58 75.81
C SER A 792 9.95 38.20 75.39
N THR A 793 8.62 37.85 75.60
CA THR A 793 7.96 36.44 75.57
C THR A 793 6.41 36.20 75.17
N LEU A 794 5.90 35.18 74.35
CA LEU A 794 4.46 34.98 73.75
C LEU A 794 3.87 33.49 73.33
N ALA A 795 2.73 33.21 72.57
CA ALA A 795 1.99 31.85 72.26
C ALA A 795 1.00 31.61 70.96
N PHE A 796 0.21 30.46 70.68
CA PHE A 796 -0.71 30.14 69.44
C PHE A 796 -1.76 28.85 69.31
N HIS A 797 -2.72 28.67 68.29
CA HIS A 797 -3.72 27.48 67.94
C HIS A 797 -4.35 27.25 66.42
N LEU A 798 -5.34 26.30 66.04
CA LEU A 798 -5.82 25.72 64.63
C LEU A 798 -7.37 25.20 64.29
N VAL A 799 -7.97 25.04 63.00
CA VAL A 799 -9.42 24.54 62.48
C VAL A 799 -9.70 24.05 60.88
N SER A 800 -10.92 23.69 60.21
CA SER A 800 -11.25 22.89 58.86
C SER A 800 -12.56 23.06 57.80
N PRO A 801 -12.82 22.34 56.57
CA PRO A 801 -13.78 22.61 55.31
C PRO A 801 -14.93 21.61 54.56
N THR A 802 -15.38 21.67 53.20
CA THR A 802 -16.67 21.12 52.41
C THR A 802 -16.82 20.84 50.77
N VAL A 803 -17.91 20.22 50.05
CA VAL A 803 -18.28 20.05 48.48
C VAL A 803 -19.78 19.68 47.89
N SER A 804 -20.10 19.31 46.55
CA SER A 804 -21.46 19.18 45.74
C SER A 804 -21.78 18.12 44.49
N ILE A 805 -23.00 18.01 43.78
CA ILE A 805 -23.47 16.97 42.67
C ILE A 805 -24.80 17.17 41.71
N GLN A 806 -25.02 16.51 40.49
CA GLN A 806 -26.24 16.50 39.51
C GLN A 806 -26.51 15.23 38.53
N GLU A 807 -27.67 15.07 37.80
CA GLU A 807 -28.09 13.99 36.78
C GLU A 807 -28.49 14.49 35.32
N VAL A 808 -28.62 13.61 34.28
CA VAL A 808 -29.05 13.88 32.86
C VAL A 808 -29.93 12.76 32.21
N SER A 809 -30.99 13.09 31.43
CA SER A 809 -31.94 12.08 30.89
C SER A 809 -32.59 12.27 29.48
N ASN A 810 -32.32 13.36 28.73
CA ASN A 810 -33.02 13.70 27.47
C ASN A 810 -32.12 13.66 26.21
N TYR A 811 -32.69 13.25 25.06
CA TYR A 811 -31.96 12.96 23.80
C TYR A 811 -32.65 13.56 22.57
N ALA A 812 -31.91 13.75 21.47
CA ALA A 812 -32.37 14.58 20.33
C ALA A 812 -33.20 13.82 19.27
N THR A 813 -32.94 12.53 19.06
CA THR A 813 -33.73 11.68 18.16
C THR A 813 -33.90 10.28 18.74
N ALA A 814 -34.84 9.50 18.20
CA ALA A 814 -35.06 8.10 18.60
C ALA A 814 -33.90 7.13 18.26
N ARG A 815 -32.83 7.61 17.62
CA ARG A 815 -31.63 6.83 17.25
C ARG A 815 -30.31 7.55 17.60
N ASP A 816 -30.35 8.46 18.58
CA ASP A 816 -29.20 9.22 19.07
C ASP A 816 -28.11 8.27 19.66
N PRO A 817 -26.84 8.28 19.19
CA PRO A 817 -25.79 7.38 19.69
C PRO A 817 -25.43 7.55 21.18
N LYS A 818 -25.82 8.67 21.81
CA LYS A 818 -25.67 8.89 23.26
C LYS A 818 -26.83 8.30 24.07
N SER A 819 -27.92 7.93 23.42
CA SER A 819 -29.10 7.28 23.99
C SER A 819 -28.89 5.78 24.19
N PRO A 820 -29.50 5.15 25.20
CA PRO A 820 -29.34 3.71 25.46
C PRO A 820 -30.21 2.73 24.63
N TYR A 821 -30.95 3.13 23.57
CA TYR A 821 -32.02 2.28 22.98
C TYR A 821 -32.23 2.29 21.42
N PRO A 822 -31.68 1.33 20.63
CA PRO A 822 -32.11 1.11 19.22
C PRO A 822 -32.12 -0.38 18.74
N TYR A 823 -33.30 -0.96 18.36
CA TYR A 823 -33.45 -2.43 18.14
C TYR A 823 -34.46 -2.85 17.01
N ARG A 824 -34.22 -3.98 16.30
CA ARG A 824 -35.13 -4.65 15.30
C ARG A 824 -34.71 -6.12 15.04
N MET A 825 -35.64 -7.01 14.68
CA MET A 825 -35.36 -8.38 14.14
C MET A 825 -34.94 -8.40 12.66
N ALA A 826 -33.90 -9.18 12.32
CA ALA A 826 -33.55 -9.58 10.96
C ALA A 826 -32.81 -10.95 10.94
N GLY A 827 -32.21 -11.33 9.81
CA GLY A 827 -30.92 -12.04 9.78
C GLY A 827 -30.86 -13.58 9.82
N LEU A 828 -31.84 -14.27 10.43
CA LEU A 828 -31.82 -15.73 10.68
C LEU A 828 -30.82 -16.23 11.76
N THR A 829 -30.22 -15.35 12.57
CA THR A 829 -29.68 -15.73 13.90
C THR A 829 -30.26 -14.87 15.02
N TYR A 830 -30.15 -15.31 16.29
CA TYR A 830 -30.76 -14.56 17.39
C TYR A 830 -30.02 -13.25 17.71
N ASP A 831 -28.71 -13.16 17.54
CA ASP A 831 -27.98 -11.91 17.83
C ASP A 831 -28.37 -10.79 16.84
N ASP A 832 -29.02 -11.14 15.73
CA ASP A 832 -29.66 -10.23 14.76
C ASP A 832 -31.03 -9.66 15.24
N LEU A 833 -31.40 -9.86 16.52
CA LEU A 833 -32.43 -9.07 17.23
C LEU A 833 -31.98 -7.65 17.59
N TRP A 834 -30.67 -7.40 17.51
CA TRP A 834 -30.03 -6.15 17.91
C TRP A 834 -29.43 -5.46 16.66
N GLU A 835 -29.59 -4.13 16.55
CA GLU A 835 -29.29 -3.42 15.30
C GLU A 835 -27.77 -3.29 15.07
N GLN A 836 -27.20 -4.22 14.27
CA GLN A 836 -25.77 -4.34 14.00
C GLN A 836 -25.14 -3.13 13.29
N THR A 837 -25.92 -2.25 12.65
CA THR A 837 -25.40 -1.10 11.89
C THR A 837 -25.01 0.12 12.75
N ASN A 838 -24.86 -0.04 14.07
CA ASN A 838 -24.42 1.01 14.98
C ASN A 838 -23.08 0.67 15.68
N PRO A 839 -21.96 1.32 15.28
CA PRO A 839 -20.62 1.02 15.81
C PRO A 839 -20.47 1.11 17.33
N ALA A 840 -21.29 1.91 18.02
CA ALA A 840 -21.24 2.03 19.47
C ALA A 840 -21.69 0.76 20.22
N PHE A 841 -22.30 -0.21 19.52
CA PHE A 841 -22.86 -1.43 20.11
C PHE A 841 -22.31 -2.73 19.50
N GLU A 842 -21.57 -2.65 18.39
CA GLU A 842 -21.19 -3.73 17.47
C GLU A 842 -20.23 -4.78 18.07
N SER A 843 -19.59 -4.49 19.21
CA SER A 843 -18.58 -5.37 19.85
C SER A 843 -18.68 -5.50 21.38
N LEU A 844 -19.63 -4.82 22.04
CA LEU A 844 -19.69 -4.77 23.50
C LEU A 844 -20.65 -5.82 24.10
N PRO A 845 -20.24 -6.60 25.12
CA PRO A 845 -21.14 -7.53 25.83
C PRO A 845 -22.11 -6.84 26.80
N THR A 846 -22.23 -5.52 26.76
CA THR A 846 -22.97 -4.69 27.74
C THR A 846 -23.90 -3.65 27.09
N MET A 847 -24.85 -3.16 27.89
CA MET A 847 -25.90 -2.18 27.61
C MET A 847 -25.75 -0.99 28.57
N ARG A 848 -26.17 0.22 28.15
CA ARG A 848 -26.11 1.48 28.91
C ARG A 848 -27.46 1.75 29.59
N LEU A 849 -27.49 2.37 30.78
CA LEU A 849 -28.75 2.63 31.53
C LEU A 849 -28.98 4.10 31.98
N ALA A 850 -28.00 4.81 32.56
CA ALA A 850 -28.20 6.18 33.12
C ALA A 850 -26.90 7.03 33.16
N ARG A 851 -26.99 8.34 33.50
CA ARG A 851 -25.91 9.37 33.27
C ARG A 851 -25.92 10.57 34.26
N PHE A 852 -24.76 10.96 34.83
CA PHE A 852 -24.62 11.98 35.92
C PHE A 852 -23.46 13.01 35.74
N ARG A 853 -23.39 14.05 36.62
CA ARG A 853 -22.35 15.12 36.70
C ARG A 853 -21.96 15.48 38.17
N ILE A 854 -20.70 15.86 38.47
CA ILE A 854 -20.17 16.16 39.85
C ILE A 854 -19.44 17.53 39.91
N ARG A 855 -19.42 18.30 41.03
CA ARG A 855 -18.79 19.66 41.13
C ARG A 855 -18.10 20.02 42.49
N ASN A 856 -17.02 20.83 42.48
CA ASN A 856 -16.21 21.27 43.65
C ASN A 856 -15.97 22.81 43.69
N PRO A 857 -16.10 23.51 44.85
CA PRO A 857 -15.87 24.97 44.96
C PRO A 857 -14.52 25.43 45.57
N HIS A 858 -13.70 24.56 46.14
CA HIS A 858 -12.45 25.00 46.80
C HIS A 858 -11.31 25.19 45.77
N PRO A 859 -10.36 26.12 46.03
CA PRO A 859 -9.19 26.35 45.16
C PRO A 859 -8.16 25.20 45.20
N VAL A 860 -8.41 24.18 46.02
CA VAL A 860 -7.59 22.96 46.15
C VAL A 860 -8.43 21.74 45.76
N ALA A 861 -7.77 20.72 45.21
CA ALA A 861 -8.45 19.51 44.74
C ALA A 861 -9.04 18.70 45.91
N VAL A 862 -10.21 18.11 45.68
CA VAL A 862 -10.94 17.31 46.70
C VAL A 862 -11.31 15.94 46.13
N ALA A 863 -11.02 14.89 46.89
CA ALA A 863 -11.34 13.51 46.53
C ALA A 863 -12.80 13.17 46.94
N VAL A 864 -13.58 12.61 46.01
CA VAL A 864 -15.01 12.30 46.18
C VAL A 864 -15.32 10.90 45.65
N ASN A 865 -16.22 10.15 46.31
CA ASN A 865 -16.59 8.79 45.90
C ASN A 865 -18.11 8.59 45.85
N LEU A 866 -18.58 7.69 44.99
CA LEU A 866 -19.98 7.24 44.93
C LEU A 866 -20.09 5.76 45.33
N THR A 867 -21.10 5.41 46.14
CA THR A 867 -21.32 4.02 46.59
C THR A 867 -22.78 3.62 46.49
N ALA A 868 -23.05 2.41 45.99
CA ALA A 868 -24.41 1.86 45.82
C ALA A 868 -25.15 1.64 47.15
N ARG A 869 -26.48 1.58 47.08
CA ARG A 869 -27.40 1.34 48.21
C ARG A 869 -28.39 0.22 47.85
N ALA A 870 -29.15 -0.26 48.84
CA ALA A 870 -30.09 -1.36 48.65
C ALA A 870 -31.27 -1.01 47.71
N GLY A 871 -31.60 -1.90 46.77
CA GLY A 871 -32.81 -1.83 45.91
C GLY A 871 -32.56 -1.76 44.40
N THR A 872 -31.90 -2.77 43.80
CA THR A 872 -31.26 -2.69 42.46
C THR A 872 -31.63 -3.90 41.57
N THR A 873 -32.24 -3.75 40.37
CA THR A 873 -32.78 -4.86 39.52
C THR A 873 -32.89 -4.60 37.99
N TRP A 874 -32.95 -5.65 37.13
CA TRP A 874 -33.31 -5.62 35.68
C TRP A 874 -33.68 -6.99 35.01
N SER A 875 -34.42 -7.07 33.87
CA SER A 875 -35.00 -8.34 33.28
C SER A 875 -35.38 -8.35 31.75
N VAL A 876 -35.60 -9.54 31.11
CA VAL A 876 -35.92 -9.79 29.65
C VAL A 876 -36.96 -10.93 29.37
N ALA A 877 -37.76 -10.94 28.26
CA ALA A 877 -38.78 -11.99 27.89
C ALA A 877 -39.07 -12.23 26.36
N GLU A 878 -39.76 -13.34 25.95
CA GLU A 878 -40.05 -13.83 24.55
C GLU A 878 -41.38 -14.65 24.32
N ASP A 879 -41.94 -14.77 23.08
CA ASP A 879 -43.24 -15.45 22.69
C ASP A 879 -43.23 -16.42 21.44
N TRP A 880 -44.06 -17.51 21.38
CA TRP A 880 -44.04 -18.65 20.38
C TRP A 880 -45.40 -19.36 20.06
N ALA A 881 -45.66 -19.93 18.84
CA ALA A 881 -46.94 -20.58 18.38
C ALA A 881 -46.81 -21.86 17.46
N ASP A 882 -47.87 -22.65 17.20
CA ASP A 882 -47.83 -24.07 16.71
C ASP A 882 -48.23 -24.38 15.22
N SER A 883 -47.73 -25.49 14.63
CA SER A 883 -48.11 -26.04 13.29
C SER A 883 -47.90 -27.57 13.08
N VAL A 884 -48.46 -28.17 12.02
CA VAL A 884 -48.44 -29.63 11.71
C VAL A 884 -48.10 -29.95 10.24
N ARG A 885 -47.28 -30.97 9.96
CA ARG A 885 -46.74 -31.30 8.62
C ARG A 885 -46.64 -32.82 8.36
N PRO A 886 -46.64 -33.32 7.10
CA PRO A 886 -46.32 -34.72 6.80
C PRO A 886 -44.89 -35.12 7.20
N ASP A 887 -44.66 -36.41 7.50
CA ASP A 887 -43.30 -36.92 7.71
C ASP A 887 -42.67 -37.35 6.36
N PRO A 888 -41.52 -36.79 5.94
CA PRO A 888 -40.87 -37.16 4.68
C PRO A 888 -40.28 -38.58 4.65
N LEU A 889 -40.13 -39.27 5.79
CA LEU A 889 -39.56 -40.63 5.85
C LEU A 889 -40.61 -41.72 5.57
N ILE A 890 -40.89 -41.95 4.28
CA ILE A 890 -41.97 -42.80 3.76
C ILE A 890 -41.62 -44.28 3.50
N SER A 891 -40.39 -44.73 3.73
CA SER A 891 -39.94 -46.10 3.44
C SER A 891 -39.32 -46.83 4.64
N SER A 892 -39.35 -46.26 5.84
CA SER A 892 -38.77 -46.86 7.05
C SER A 892 -39.45 -46.37 8.34
N PRO A 893 -39.39 -47.17 9.43
CA PRO A 893 -39.82 -46.71 10.75
C PRO A 893 -39.01 -45.50 11.22
N ARG A 894 -39.63 -44.63 12.03
CA ARG A 894 -38.94 -43.56 12.76
C ARG A 894 -38.82 -44.02 14.21
N ASN A 895 -37.59 -44.20 14.67
CA ASN A 895 -37.29 -44.59 16.06
C ASN A 895 -36.92 -43.34 16.85
N VAL A 896 -37.74 -42.96 17.83
CA VAL A 896 -37.60 -41.75 18.64
C VAL A 896 -38.05 -42.07 20.07
N ASP A 897 -37.33 -41.52 21.06
CA ASP A 897 -37.62 -41.63 22.50
C ASP A 897 -37.83 -43.08 23.01
N GLY A 898 -37.17 -44.03 22.35
CA GLY A 898 -37.21 -45.47 22.66
C GLY A 898 -38.28 -46.27 21.91
N TYR A 899 -39.23 -45.62 21.25
CA TYR A 899 -40.34 -46.26 20.53
C TYR A 899 -40.11 -46.30 19.01
N SER A 900 -40.73 -47.26 18.34
CA SER A 900 -40.52 -47.57 16.91
C SER A 900 -41.81 -47.35 16.10
N PHE A 901 -41.95 -46.17 15.49
CA PHE A 901 -43.15 -45.79 14.76
C PHE A 901 -43.04 -46.18 13.27
N PRO A 902 -43.77 -47.20 12.75
CA PRO A 902 -43.76 -47.59 11.33
C PRO A 902 -44.23 -46.47 10.38
N VAL A 903 -44.18 -46.69 9.05
CA VAL A 903 -44.69 -45.72 8.07
C VAL A 903 -46.22 -45.72 8.06
N THR A 904 -46.79 -46.92 7.97
CA THR A 904 -48.23 -47.18 8.03
C THR A 904 -48.53 -48.05 9.24
N GLN A 905 -49.64 -47.78 9.91
CA GLN A 905 -50.13 -48.61 11.01
C GLN A 905 -51.60 -48.95 10.79
N ASP A 906 -51.92 -50.23 11.02
CA ASP A 906 -53.26 -50.80 10.82
C ASP A 906 -53.93 -50.99 12.18
N TYR A 907 -55.24 -50.77 12.23
CA TYR A 907 -56.01 -50.81 13.48
C TYR A 907 -57.37 -51.48 13.27
N ASP A 908 -57.80 -52.19 14.31
CA ASP A 908 -59.20 -52.55 14.54
C ASP A 908 -59.83 -51.50 15.48
N TYR A 909 -61.08 -51.13 15.21
CA TYR A 909 -61.85 -50.13 15.94
C TYR A 909 -62.99 -50.72 16.78
N HIS A 910 -63.28 -52.02 16.64
CA HIS A 910 -64.24 -52.75 17.46
C HIS A 910 -63.55 -53.77 18.37
N GLY A 911 -62.42 -54.35 17.92
CA GLY A 911 -61.57 -55.25 18.72
C GLY A 911 -62.02 -56.72 18.73
N ASP A 912 -63.15 -57.04 18.11
CA ASP A 912 -63.72 -58.39 18.03
C ASP A 912 -63.16 -59.19 16.83
N TYR A 913 -62.01 -59.83 17.05
CA TYR A 913 -61.28 -60.59 16.03
C TYR A 913 -61.94 -61.93 15.65
N TYR A 914 -62.51 -62.03 14.44
CA TYR A 914 -63.11 -63.27 13.91
C TYR A 914 -62.61 -63.73 12.52
N ARG A 915 -62.69 -65.05 12.30
CA ARG A 915 -61.72 -65.81 11.48
C ARG A 915 -61.86 -65.80 9.95
N MET A 916 -62.92 -65.24 9.35
CA MET A 916 -63.14 -65.39 7.90
C MET A 916 -62.43 -64.34 7.01
N CYS A 917 -61.51 -63.55 7.57
CA CYS A 917 -60.56 -62.76 6.78
C CYS A 917 -59.28 -63.57 6.51
N GLY A 918 -58.88 -63.67 5.24
CA GLY A 918 -57.93 -64.67 4.76
C GLY A 918 -56.49 -64.57 5.30
N GLY A 919 -56.19 -65.28 6.38
CA GLY A 919 -54.86 -65.88 6.61
C GLY A 919 -53.75 -65.01 7.19
N VAL A 920 -54.04 -63.84 7.79
CA VAL A 920 -53.03 -62.95 8.39
C VAL A 920 -53.33 -62.66 9.87
N ARG A 921 -52.32 -62.23 10.63
CA ARG A 921 -52.26 -62.24 12.11
C ARG A 921 -53.19 -61.21 12.79
N GLN A 922 -53.43 -61.40 14.09
CA GLN A 922 -54.11 -60.45 14.97
C GLN A 922 -53.45 -59.07 14.93
N GLN A 923 -54.28 -58.01 14.90
CA GLN A 923 -53.90 -56.61 15.02
C GLN A 923 -54.36 -56.07 16.40
N PRO A 924 -53.67 -55.09 16.99
CA PRO A 924 -54.10 -54.46 18.24
C PRO A 924 -55.27 -53.48 18.03
N PRO A 925 -56.10 -53.24 19.07
CA PRO A 925 -57.13 -52.21 19.03
C PRO A 925 -56.52 -50.80 19.02
N TYR A 926 -57.23 -49.84 18.45
CA TYR A 926 -56.83 -48.43 18.43
C TYR A 926 -56.69 -47.83 19.86
N PRO A 927 -55.59 -47.13 20.20
CA PRO A 927 -55.23 -46.82 21.59
C PRO A 927 -56.00 -45.66 22.25
N CYS A 928 -56.98 -45.03 21.56
CA CYS A 928 -57.78 -43.93 22.11
C CYS A 928 -59.30 -44.20 21.98
N PRO A 929 -60.17 -43.62 22.84
CA PRO A 929 -61.58 -43.99 22.92
C PRO A 929 -62.41 -43.75 21.64
N THR A 930 -63.47 -44.54 21.51
CA THR A 930 -64.48 -44.47 20.43
C THR A 930 -65.90 -44.43 21.00
N ALA A 931 -66.83 -43.81 20.27
CA ALA A 931 -68.27 -43.79 20.58
C ALA A 931 -69.08 -43.92 19.29
N ASP A 932 -70.17 -44.71 19.30
CA ASP A 932 -71.06 -44.98 18.15
C ASP A 932 -70.31 -45.32 16.83
N GLY A 933 -69.20 -46.07 16.94
CA GLY A 933 -68.37 -46.47 15.81
C GLY A 933 -67.54 -45.33 15.19
N ARG A 934 -67.30 -44.23 15.92
CA ARG A 934 -66.46 -43.09 15.49
C ARG A 934 -65.50 -42.63 16.60
N HIS A 935 -64.42 -41.97 16.20
CA HIS A 935 -63.37 -41.49 17.11
C HIS A 935 -63.66 -40.09 17.65
N THR A 936 -63.21 -39.80 18.88
CA THR A 936 -63.29 -38.46 19.49
C THR A 936 -61.91 -37.84 19.81
N ALA A 937 -60.82 -38.61 19.69
CA ALA A 937 -59.45 -38.18 19.92
C ALA A 937 -58.44 -38.90 19.00
N TYR A 938 -57.31 -38.24 18.73
CA TYR A 938 -56.17 -38.84 18.03
C TYR A 938 -54.99 -39.04 18.98
N ALA A 939 -54.17 -40.06 18.72
CA ALA A 939 -52.95 -40.33 19.48
C ALA A 939 -51.77 -39.51 18.93
N ILE A 940 -51.03 -38.83 19.81
CA ILE A 940 -49.77 -38.14 19.49
C ILE A 940 -48.68 -38.56 20.48
N HIS A 941 -47.44 -38.61 20.01
CA HIS A 941 -46.25 -38.67 20.83
C HIS A 941 -45.61 -37.28 20.86
N VAL A 942 -45.36 -36.73 22.05
CA VAL A 942 -44.66 -35.45 22.23
C VAL A 942 -43.20 -35.76 22.50
N LEU A 943 -42.27 -35.02 21.89
CA LEU A 943 -40.85 -35.34 22.02
C LEU A 943 -40.38 -35.14 23.47
N GLY A 944 -39.82 -36.20 24.05
CA GLY A 944 -39.42 -36.29 25.45
C GLY A 944 -40.51 -36.79 26.42
N ASP A 945 -41.75 -37.09 25.98
CA ASP A 945 -42.74 -37.75 26.85
C ASP A 945 -42.37 -39.24 27.05
N SER A 946 -42.50 -39.74 28.29
CA SER A 946 -42.10 -41.11 28.67
C SER A 946 -43.14 -42.19 28.34
N THR A 947 -44.04 -41.95 27.37
CA THR A 947 -45.10 -42.87 26.94
C THR A 947 -45.33 -42.77 25.44
N GLU A 948 -45.45 -43.91 24.76
CA GLU A 948 -45.60 -43.96 23.29
C GLU A 948 -46.76 -43.11 22.77
N TRP A 949 -47.93 -43.16 23.43
CA TRP A 949 -49.14 -42.49 22.96
C TRP A 949 -49.84 -41.67 24.05
N ARG A 950 -50.14 -40.41 23.70
CA ARG A 950 -50.96 -39.49 24.47
C ARG A 950 -52.19 -39.13 23.64
N CYS A 951 -53.38 -39.48 24.13
CA CYS A 951 -54.63 -39.15 23.44
C CYS A 951 -54.95 -37.66 23.59
N VAL A 952 -55.17 -36.96 22.48
CA VAL A 952 -55.45 -35.51 22.44
C VAL A 952 -56.76 -35.27 21.67
N PRO A 953 -57.69 -34.44 22.18
CA PRO A 953 -58.93 -34.11 21.49
C PRO A 953 -58.68 -33.28 20.23
N VAL A 954 -59.66 -33.28 19.32
CA VAL A 954 -59.51 -32.71 17.98
C VAL A 954 -59.92 -31.24 17.94
N THR A 955 -59.01 -30.34 18.30
CA THR A 955 -59.21 -28.86 18.33
C THR A 955 -57.99 -28.07 17.84
N ASP A 956 -58.17 -26.76 17.63
CA ASP A 956 -57.21 -25.83 17.01
C ASP A 956 -55.99 -25.41 17.89
N PRO A 957 -54.90 -24.87 17.30
CA PRO A 957 -53.59 -24.62 17.96
C PRO A 957 -53.48 -23.37 18.89
N GLU A 958 -52.40 -23.33 19.69
CA GLU A 958 -52.17 -22.37 20.80
C GLU A 958 -50.80 -21.61 20.74
N THR A 959 -50.42 -20.86 21.79
CA THR A 959 -49.23 -19.95 21.87
C THR A 959 -48.65 -19.84 23.32
N LYS A 960 -47.34 -19.55 23.52
CA LYS A 960 -46.61 -19.55 24.83
C LYS A 960 -45.48 -18.50 24.97
N THR A 961 -45.05 -18.19 26.21
CA THR A 961 -44.14 -17.08 26.61
C THR A 961 -43.05 -17.50 27.63
N LEU A 962 -41.86 -16.86 27.67
CA LEU A 962 -40.69 -17.17 28.56
C LEU A 962 -39.88 -15.91 29.04
N THR A 963 -39.13 -15.92 30.17
CA THR A 963 -38.56 -14.71 30.87
C THR A 963 -37.28 -14.96 31.74
N ALA A 964 -36.40 -13.95 31.98
CA ALA A 964 -35.20 -13.97 32.87
C ALA A 964 -34.83 -12.60 33.57
N GLN A 965 -34.06 -12.58 34.70
CA GLN A 965 -33.83 -11.36 35.58
C GLN A 965 -32.49 -11.33 36.41
N ARG A 966 -31.94 -10.14 36.76
CA ARG A 966 -30.67 -9.87 37.53
C ARG A 966 -30.67 -8.55 38.39
N SER A 967 -29.54 -8.17 39.04
CA SER A 967 -29.51 -7.14 40.14
C SER A 967 -28.29 -6.19 40.34
N GLU A 968 -27.24 -6.18 39.52
CA GLU A 968 -26.02 -5.37 39.77
C GLU A 968 -25.71 -4.30 38.70
N PHE A 969 -24.89 -3.28 39.04
CA PHE A 969 -24.40 -2.25 38.11
C PHE A 969 -22.94 -1.84 38.40
N THR A 970 -22.27 -1.25 37.40
CA THR A 970 -20.95 -0.59 37.54
C THR A 970 -20.99 0.87 37.06
N THR A 971 -19.96 1.66 37.39
CA THR A 971 -19.81 3.06 36.94
C THR A 971 -18.56 3.24 36.08
N ALA A 972 -18.70 4.00 34.98
CA ALA A 972 -17.61 4.43 34.12
C ALA A 972 -17.66 5.97 33.95
N GLY A 973 -16.52 6.65 33.99
CA GLY A 973 -16.45 8.11 34.20
C GLY A 973 -15.81 8.88 33.04
N TYR A 974 -16.52 9.78 32.39
CA TYR A 974 -16.13 10.36 31.10
C TYR A 974 -15.90 11.88 31.16
N LEU A 975 -14.96 12.35 30.35
CA LEU A 975 -14.67 13.78 30.15
C LEU A 975 -15.35 14.29 28.86
N HIS A 976 -16.06 15.40 28.99
CA HIS A 976 -16.73 16.13 27.89
C HIS A 976 -17.56 15.28 26.88
N PRO A 977 -18.32 14.24 27.29
CA PRO A 977 -18.99 13.33 26.33
C PRO A 977 -20.07 14.01 25.45
N ASP A 978 -20.64 15.13 25.89
CA ASP A 978 -21.65 15.86 25.10
C ASP A 978 -21.11 16.34 23.73
N SER A 979 -19.79 16.46 23.56
CA SER A 979 -19.14 16.95 22.34
C SER A 979 -19.06 15.94 21.16
N TRP A 980 -19.38 14.66 21.36
CA TRP A 980 -19.10 13.60 20.37
C TRP A 980 -20.38 13.03 19.72
N PRO A 981 -20.89 13.57 18.60
CA PRO A 981 -22.23 13.24 18.08
C PRO A 981 -22.41 11.79 17.60
N THR A 982 -21.32 11.08 17.28
CA THR A 982 -21.36 9.69 16.78
C THR A 982 -21.15 8.62 17.85
N GLY A 983 -20.92 8.98 19.13
CA GLY A 983 -20.97 8.04 20.26
C GLY A 983 -19.67 7.32 20.64
N GLY A 984 -18.50 8.00 20.57
CA GLY A 984 -17.21 7.46 20.99
C GLY A 984 -16.46 8.40 21.95
N GLU A 985 -16.73 8.31 23.25
CA GLU A 985 -16.27 9.29 24.26
C GLU A 985 -15.18 8.73 25.22
N PRO A 986 -14.22 9.55 25.72
CA PRO A 986 -13.09 9.08 26.54
C PRO A 986 -13.31 9.08 28.08
N GLU A 987 -12.71 8.10 28.78
CA GLU A 987 -12.79 7.90 30.24
C GLU A 987 -11.76 8.73 31.07
N VAL A 988 -11.91 8.80 32.40
CA VAL A 988 -11.21 9.69 33.35
C VAL A 988 -10.42 8.92 34.44
N ASN A 989 -9.53 9.63 35.13
CA ASN A 989 -8.63 9.07 36.16
C ASN A 989 -9.23 9.04 37.59
N ARG A 990 -8.78 8.07 38.41
CA ARG A 990 -9.08 7.94 39.85
C ARG A 990 -8.03 8.64 40.74
N ALA A 991 -8.35 8.85 42.01
CA ALA A 991 -7.50 9.53 42.99
C ALA A 991 -6.39 8.62 43.59
N PRO A 992 -5.31 9.20 44.16
CA PRO A 992 -4.18 8.43 44.72
C PRO A 992 -4.54 7.51 45.90
N GLY A 993 -3.70 6.49 46.10
CA GLY A 993 -3.79 5.57 47.24
C GLY A 993 -3.75 6.32 48.59
N GLY A 994 -4.62 5.92 49.51
CA GLY A 994 -4.89 6.64 50.77
C GLY A 994 -6.25 7.35 50.80
N TYR A 995 -6.77 7.77 49.65
CA TYR A 995 -8.09 8.41 49.53
C TYR A 995 -9.19 7.41 49.10
N SER A 996 -9.30 6.28 49.81
CA SER A 996 -10.27 5.20 49.55
C SER A 996 -11.37 5.12 50.61
N VAL A 997 -12.63 4.89 50.20
CA VAL A 997 -13.78 4.77 51.12
C VAL A 997 -14.68 3.62 50.66
N PHE A 998 -15.01 2.69 51.57
CA PHE A 998 -15.82 1.48 51.30
C PHE A 998 -15.34 0.62 50.11
N GLY A 999 -14.02 0.43 49.98
CA GLY A 999 -13.42 -0.44 48.96
C GLY A 999 -13.39 0.11 47.53
N GLN A 1000 -14.11 1.19 47.24
CA GLN A 1000 -13.97 1.92 45.97
C GLN A 1000 -13.00 3.10 46.13
N GLN A 1001 -12.15 3.30 45.12
CA GLN A 1001 -11.27 4.47 45.03
C GLN A 1001 -12.07 5.70 44.63
N ALA A 1002 -11.84 6.82 45.32
CA ALA A 1002 -12.43 8.09 44.98
C ALA A 1002 -12.06 8.54 43.55
N TRP A 1003 -13.00 9.21 42.89
CA TRP A 1003 -12.72 10.02 41.72
C TRP A 1003 -12.15 11.37 42.19
N LEU A 1004 -11.11 11.86 41.51
CA LEU A 1004 -10.57 13.18 41.83
C LEU A 1004 -11.46 14.24 41.17
N VAL A 1005 -12.18 15.04 41.97
CA VAL A 1005 -12.87 16.21 41.42
C VAL A 1005 -11.86 17.35 41.34
N PRO A 1006 -11.64 17.95 40.16
CA PRO A 1006 -10.67 19.04 40.01
C PRO A 1006 -10.97 20.21 40.96
N PRO A 1007 -9.96 21.06 41.29
CA PRO A 1007 -10.21 22.31 42.00
C PRO A 1007 -11.21 23.18 41.22
N ALA A 1008 -11.84 24.13 41.90
CA ALA A 1008 -12.63 25.14 41.21
C ALA A 1008 -11.74 26.02 40.32
N ASN A 1009 -12.16 26.25 39.07
CA ASN A 1009 -11.39 26.97 38.06
C ASN A 1009 -12.09 28.31 37.73
N GLY A 1010 -11.60 29.39 38.32
CA GLY A 1010 -12.26 30.71 38.26
C GLY A 1010 -13.65 30.65 38.89
N SER A 1011 -14.67 31.11 38.17
CA SER A 1011 -16.08 30.97 38.55
C SER A 1011 -16.69 29.60 38.26
N THR A 1012 -15.97 28.72 37.55
CA THR A 1012 -16.48 27.41 37.12
C THR A 1012 -15.97 26.30 38.03
N PRO A 1013 -16.82 25.60 38.80
CA PRO A 1013 -16.38 24.46 39.60
C PRO A 1013 -15.92 23.29 38.69
N GLY A 1014 -14.85 22.60 39.09
CA GLY A 1014 -14.33 21.43 38.34
C GLY A 1014 -15.36 20.31 38.21
N GLN A 1015 -15.48 19.67 37.05
CA GLN A 1015 -16.59 18.77 36.71
C GLN A 1015 -16.16 17.49 35.95
N ILE A 1016 -16.85 16.37 36.22
CA ILE A 1016 -16.79 15.09 35.48
C ILE A 1016 -18.20 14.54 35.20
N THR A 1017 -18.34 13.56 34.28
CA THR A 1017 -19.59 12.82 34.01
C THR A 1017 -19.43 11.31 34.32
N LEU A 1018 -20.52 10.62 34.66
CA LEU A 1018 -20.53 9.18 35.01
C LEU A 1018 -21.72 8.44 34.37
N TYR A 1019 -21.55 7.21 33.86
CA TYR A 1019 -22.60 6.34 33.29
C TYR A 1019 -22.79 5.04 34.09
N LEU A 1020 -23.98 4.41 33.99
CA LEU A 1020 -24.33 3.10 34.59
C LEU A 1020 -24.56 2.01 33.52
N LEU A 1021 -24.08 0.76 33.74
CA LEU A 1021 -23.95 -0.31 32.72
C LEU A 1021 -24.35 -1.74 33.22
N VAL A 1022 -24.82 -2.64 32.31
CA VAL A 1022 -25.24 -4.06 32.56
C VAL A 1022 -24.99 -5.03 31.35
N PRO A 1023 -24.94 -6.38 31.48
CA PRO A 1023 -24.58 -7.32 30.39
C PRO A 1023 -25.72 -7.90 29.48
N ARG A 1024 -25.37 -8.44 28.29
CA ARG A 1024 -26.27 -9.09 27.27
C ARG A 1024 -26.15 -10.65 27.24
N ASN A 1025 -27.24 -11.45 27.33
CA ASN A 1025 -27.31 -12.91 26.99
C ASN A 1025 -28.72 -13.55 27.12
N ARG A 1026 -28.95 -14.74 26.49
CA ARG A 1026 -30.20 -15.57 26.53
C ARG A 1026 -30.21 -16.77 27.50
N ALA A 1027 -29.38 -16.83 28.53
CA ALA A 1027 -29.29 -18.06 29.34
C ALA A 1027 -30.66 -18.50 29.89
N GLN A 1028 -30.96 -19.82 29.86
CA GLN A 1028 -32.19 -20.49 30.33
C GLN A 1028 -33.39 -20.62 29.35
N LEU A 1029 -33.20 -20.47 28.03
CA LEU A 1029 -34.25 -20.64 27.01
C LEU A 1029 -34.00 -21.82 26.04
N PRO A 1030 -35.04 -22.37 25.36
CA PRO A 1030 -34.90 -23.51 24.44
C PRO A 1030 -34.04 -23.26 23.18
N ALA A 1031 -33.53 -24.36 22.62
CA ALA A 1031 -32.82 -24.37 21.34
C ALA A 1031 -33.77 -24.23 20.14
N ILE A 1032 -33.28 -23.60 19.06
CA ILE A 1032 -34.09 -23.15 17.91
C ILE A 1032 -33.44 -23.58 16.59
N THR A 1033 -34.25 -23.69 15.55
CA THR A 1033 -33.85 -23.96 14.15
C THR A 1033 -34.55 -22.96 13.21
N THR A 1034 -34.33 -23.05 11.90
CA THR A 1034 -34.88 -22.11 10.91
C THR A 1034 -35.53 -22.84 9.74
N ALA A 1035 -36.75 -22.46 9.39
CA ALA A 1035 -37.42 -22.92 8.17
C ALA A 1035 -37.96 -21.70 7.39
N GLY A 1036 -37.47 -21.51 6.16
CA GLY A 1036 -37.71 -20.27 5.42
C GLY A 1036 -37.25 -19.06 6.23
N ASN A 1037 -38.16 -18.10 6.43
CA ASN A 1037 -37.88 -16.85 7.14
C ASN A 1037 -38.29 -16.87 8.62
N THR A 1038 -38.61 -18.04 9.19
CA THR A 1038 -39.08 -18.17 10.58
C THR A 1038 -38.18 -19.04 11.44
N TYR A 1039 -37.90 -18.58 12.67
CA TYR A 1039 -37.33 -19.41 13.73
C TYR A 1039 -38.37 -20.43 14.19
N GLU A 1040 -38.04 -21.72 14.14
CA GLU A 1040 -38.92 -22.80 14.57
C GLU A 1040 -38.21 -23.91 15.35
N HIS A 1041 -38.97 -24.76 16.05
CA HIS A 1041 -38.48 -26.02 16.62
C HIS A 1041 -39.49 -27.17 16.45
N LEU A 1042 -39.02 -28.41 16.38
CA LEU A 1042 -39.85 -29.62 16.34
C LEU A 1042 -40.43 -29.93 17.74
N TYR A 1043 -41.63 -30.53 17.80
CA TYR A 1043 -42.39 -30.72 19.05
C TYR A 1043 -43.04 -32.12 19.22
N GLY A 1044 -43.52 -32.79 18.17
CA GLY A 1044 -44.23 -34.07 18.31
C GLY A 1044 -44.57 -34.79 16.99
N LEU A 1045 -45.23 -35.95 17.06
CA LEU A 1045 -45.57 -36.81 15.91
C LEU A 1045 -46.77 -37.76 16.14
N ASN A 1046 -47.55 -38.06 15.10
CA ASN A 1046 -48.82 -38.83 15.17
C ASN A 1046 -49.15 -39.62 13.88
N TYR A 1047 -50.29 -40.34 13.86
CA TYR A 1047 -50.88 -40.95 12.65
C TYR A 1047 -52.22 -40.32 12.27
N GLY A 1048 -52.44 -40.12 10.96
CA GLY A 1048 -53.62 -39.43 10.40
C GLY A 1048 -54.80 -40.34 9.99
N GLN A 1049 -55.81 -39.72 9.36
CA GLN A 1049 -57.06 -40.40 8.97
C GLN A 1049 -56.87 -41.59 8.02
N SER A 1050 -57.71 -42.61 8.20
CA SER A 1050 -57.56 -43.93 7.60
C SER A 1050 -58.46 -44.19 6.38
N ALA A 1051 -57.98 -45.00 5.44
CA ALA A 1051 -58.80 -45.64 4.42
C ALA A 1051 -59.25 -47.05 4.87
N VAL A 1052 -60.42 -47.51 4.41
CA VAL A 1052 -60.87 -48.90 4.57
C VAL A 1052 -59.99 -49.79 3.70
N HIS A 1053 -59.20 -50.66 4.32
CA HIS A 1053 -58.23 -51.52 3.65
C HIS A 1053 -58.80 -52.91 3.30
N ALA A 1054 -59.69 -53.46 4.14
CA ALA A 1054 -60.28 -54.78 3.95
C ALA A 1054 -61.71 -54.87 4.52
N GLN A 1055 -62.46 -55.89 4.09
CA GLN A 1055 -63.75 -56.30 4.67
C GLN A 1055 -63.72 -57.78 5.07
N CYS A 1056 -64.25 -58.06 6.26
CA CYS A 1056 -64.32 -59.41 6.86
C CYS A 1056 -65.79 -59.75 7.16
N ARG A 1057 -66.11 -61.04 7.38
CA ARG A 1057 -67.45 -61.47 7.84
C ARG A 1057 -67.40 -62.43 9.02
N ASP A 1058 -68.51 -62.53 9.73
CA ASP A 1058 -68.75 -63.53 10.78
C ASP A 1058 -69.53 -64.76 10.26
N ALA A 1059 -69.91 -65.67 11.17
CA ALA A 1059 -70.65 -66.88 10.85
C ALA A 1059 -72.15 -66.64 10.54
N ASP A 1060 -72.70 -65.49 10.95
CA ASP A 1060 -74.07 -65.04 10.67
C ASP A 1060 -74.12 -64.12 9.42
N MET A 1061 -72.99 -63.99 8.71
CA MET A 1061 -72.73 -63.15 7.54
C MET A 1061 -72.77 -61.62 7.74
N ASN A 1062 -72.71 -61.10 8.97
CA ASN A 1062 -72.48 -59.67 9.19
C ASN A 1062 -71.07 -59.27 8.73
N THR A 1063 -70.87 -57.99 8.39
CA THR A 1063 -69.65 -57.52 7.68
C THR A 1063 -68.93 -56.42 8.45
N TYR A 1064 -67.62 -56.61 8.66
CA TYR A 1064 -66.71 -55.76 9.43
C TYR A 1064 -65.60 -55.16 8.55
N ARG A 1065 -64.91 -54.11 9.02
CA ARG A 1065 -63.94 -53.31 8.21
C ARG A 1065 -62.64 -53.07 8.96
N LEU A 1066 -61.53 -53.16 8.23
CA LEU A 1066 -60.16 -52.97 8.73
C LEU A 1066 -59.54 -51.70 8.11
N HIS A 1067 -58.75 -50.94 8.86
CA HIS A 1067 -58.33 -49.57 8.52
C HIS A 1067 -56.82 -49.36 8.61
N ARG A 1068 -56.26 -48.52 7.71
CA ARG A 1068 -54.81 -48.17 7.64
C ARG A 1068 -54.57 -46.66 7.68
N ALA A 1069 -53.59 -46.22 8.48
CA ALA A 1069 -53.20 -44.82 8.72
C ALA A 1069 -51.70 -44.54 8.42
N THR A 1070 -51.29 -43.26 8.29
CA THR A 1070 -49.90 -42.82 7.96
C THR A 1070 -49.37 -41.70 8.87
N ARG A 1071 -48.05 -41.66 9.08
CA ARG A 1071 -47.32 -40.84 10.08
C ARG A 1071 -47.15 -39.34 9.70
N ARG A 1072 -47.13 -38.43 10.70
CA ARG A 1072 -46.98 -36.96 10.58
C ARG A 1072 -46.24 -36.33 11.78
N LEU A 1073 -45.83 -35.05 11.68
CA LEU A 1073 -44.98 -34.30 12.63
C LEU A 1073 -45.57 -32.92 13.02
N HIS A 1074 -45.19 -32.36 14.19
CA HIS A 1074 -45.63 -31.06 14.76
C HIS A 1074 -44.44 -30.13 15.09
N TYR A 1075 -44.56 -28.82 14.84
CA TYR A 1075 -43.52 -27.78 14.99
C TYR A 1075 -44.05 -26.48 15.65
N ARG A 1076 -43.17 -25.57 16.13
CA ARG A 1076 -43.50 -24.27 16.75
C ARG A 1076 -42.61 -23.09 16.30
N THR A 1077 -43.10 -21.85 16.21
CA THR A 1077 -42.43 -20.63 15.66
C THR A 1077 -42.47 -19.38 16.57
N LEU A 1078 -41.43 -18.52 16.55
CA LEU A 1078 -41.28 -17.28 17.39
C LEU A 1078 -42.14 -16.08 16.92
N SER A 1079 -42.48 -15.14 17.82
CA SER A 1079 -43.18 -13.87 17.49
C SER A 1079 -42.73 -12.53 18.15
N ALA A 1080 -42.31 -12.43 19.42
CA ALA A 1080 -42.02 -11.13 20.09
C ALA A 1080 -41.05 -11.20 21.32
N ALA A 1081 -40.58 -10.04 21.88
CA ALA A 1081 -39.68 -9.94 23.07
C ALA A 1081 -39.68 -8.56 23.86
N ARG A 1082 -39.06 -8.44 25.07
CA ARG A 1082 -39.08 -7.23 25.98
C ARG A 1082 -37.92 -7.10 27.05
N LEU A 1083 -37.64 -5.91 27.66
CA LEU A 1083 -36.56 -5.55 28.65
C LEU A 1083 -36.94 -4.47 29.75
N SER A 1084 -36.40 -4.47 31.02
CA SER A 1084 -36.70 -3.49 32.14
C SER A 1084 -35.62 -3.30 33.28
N TYR A 1085 -35.56 -2.20 34.11
CA TYR A 1085 -34.55 -1.93 35.22
C TYR A 1085 -34.81 -0.83 36.35
N THR A 1086 -34.06 -0.77 37.49
CA THR A 1086 -34.07 0.27 38.63
C THR A 1086 -32.83 0.25 39.62
N LEU A 1087 -32.24 1.39 40.12
CA LEU A 1087 -30.93 1.50 40.88
C LEU A 1087 -30.69 2.76 41.86
N PRO A 1088 -30.03 2.69 43.09
CA PRO A 1088 -29.72 3.86 44.01
C PRO A 1088 -28.28 4.03 44.69
N PHE A 1089 -27.84 5.23 45.20
CA PHE A 1089 -26.45 5.55 45.72
C PHE A 1089 -26.16 6.79 46.70
N SER A 1090 -24.88 7.05 47.12
CA SER A 1090 -24.34 8.05 48.15
C SER A 1090 -23.04 8.85 47.78
N VAL A 1091 -22.60 9.90 48.55
CA VAL A 1091 -21.42 10.83 48.29
C VAL A 1091 -20.62 11.32 49.55
N ASN A 1092 -19.26 11.45 49.50
CA ASN A 1092 -18.36 11.79 50.66
C ASN A 1092 -17.11 12.69 50.36
N VAL A 1093 -16.45 13.26 51.39
CA VAL A 1093 -15.16 14.01 51.34
C VAL A 1093 -14.17 13.57 52.44
N VAL A 1094 -12.87 13.46 52.12
CA VAL A 1094 -11.83 12.93 53.04
C VAL A 1094 -10.81 13.98 53.50
N GLY A 1095 -10.59 15.06 52.75
CA GLY A 1095 -9.61 16.11 53.06
C GLY A 1095 -9.17 16.88 51.81
N THR A 1096 -8.11 17.67 51.92
CA THR A 1096 -7.42 18.29 50.78
C THR A 1096 -6.26 17.41 50.33
N ASN A 1097 -5.99 17.36 49.03
CA ASN A 1097 -4.79 16.69 48.52
C ASN A 1097 -3.56 17.56 48.80
N GLY A 1098 -2.72 17.16 49.76
CA GLY A 1098 -1.54 17.93 50.20
C GLY A 1098 -1.34 18.04 51.71
N ALA A 1099 -2.34 17.65 52.52
CA ALA A 1099 -2.17 17.42 53.96
C ALA A 1099 -2.37 15.94 54.27
N ALA A 1100 -1.62 15.41 55.24
CA ALA A 1100 -1.96 14.13 55.86
C ALA A 1100 -3.38 14.23 56.46
N PRO A 1101 -4.19 13.14 56.46
CA PRO A 1101 -5.63 13.23 56.79
C PRO A 1101 -5.86 13.85 58.18
N LEU A 1102 -6.41 15.06 58.17
CA LEU A 1102 -6.61 15.93 59.35
C LEU A 1102 -7.82 15.45 60.18
N GLY A 1103 -7.69 14.29 60.81
CA GLY A 1103 -8.78 13.66 61.56
C GLY A 1103 -9.82 12.98 60.69
N ALA A 1104 -11.04 12.86 61.20
CA ALA A 1104 -12.10 12.05 60.58
C ALA A 1104 -12.71 12.70 59.32
N ALA A 1105 -12.98 11.87 58.30
CA ALA A 1105 -13.61 12.27 57.04
C ALA A 1105 -15.07 12.73 57.22
N ARG A 1106 -15.59 13.53 56.27
CA ARG A 1106 -16.90 14.21 56.33
C ARG A 1106 -17.84 13.73 55.21
N VAL A 1107 -18.99 13.17 55.58
CA VAL A 1107 -20.08 12.76 54.67
C VAL A 1107 -20.77 13.98 54.06
N VAL A 1108 -21.32 13.89 52.83
CA VAL A 1108 -21.92 15.05 52.12
C VAL A 1108 -23.36 14.86 51.55
N THR A 1109 -23.71 13.87 50.70
CA THR A 1109 -25.11 13.75 50.11
C THR A 1109 -25.49 12.39 49.41
N ASN A 1110 -26.70 12.22 48.79
CA ASN A 1110 -27.30 10.94 48.26
C ASN A 1110 -28.31 11.05 47.03
N ARG A 1111 -28.51 10.01 46.13
CA ARG A 1111 -29.35 9.98 44.84
C ARG A 1111 -29.83 8.57 44.24
N ALA A 1112 -30.62 8.44 43.12
CA ALA A 1112 -31.16 7.17 42.44
C ALA A 1112 -31.85 7.27 40.99
N ALA A 1113 -32.14 6.17 40.21
CA ALA A 1113 -32.75 6.12 38.79
C ALA A 1113 -33.46 4.77 38.25
N SER A 1114 -34.20 4.72 37.09
CA SER A 1114 -34.94 3.51 36.49
C SER A 1114 -35.49 3.55 34.99
N GLY A 1115 -35.99 2.43 34.35
CA GLY A 1115 -36.58 2.37 32.94
C GLY A 1115 -37.07 1.01 32.30
N SER A 1116 -37.62 0.96 31.04
CA SER A 1116 -38.13 -0.27 30.28
C SER A 1116 -38.38 -0.13 28.74
N VAL A 1117 -38.34 -1.22 27.92
CA VAL A 1117 -38.40 -1.28 26.40
C VAL A 1117 -39.01 -2.60 25.81
N THR A 1118 -39.60 -2.62 24.59
CA THR A 1118 -40.19 -3.81 23.87
C THR A 1118 -39.65 -4.02 22.44
N LEU A 1119 -39.73 -5.25 21.88
CA LEU A 1119 -39.24 -5.70 20.56
C LEU A 1119 -40.34 -6.44 19.75
N THR A 1120 -40.50 -6.16 18.45
CA THR A 1120 -41.54 -6.76 17.57
C THR A 1120 -41.06 -6.99 16.13
N THR A 1121 -41.73 -7.88 15.39
CA THR A 1121 -41.54 -8.09 13.94
C THR A 1121 -42.10 -6.93 13.09
N GLN A 1122 -41.56 -6.80 11.87
CA GLN A 1122 -42.08 -5.98 10.75
C GLN A 1122 -41.72 -6.68 9.44
#